data_AF-A0A8A4TKH4-F1
#
_entry.id   AF-A0A8A4TKH4-F1
#
_cell.length_a   1.000
_cell.length_b   1.000
_cell.length_c   1.000
_cell.angle_alpha   90.00
_cell.angle_beta   90.00
_cell.angle_gamma   90.00
#
_symmetry.space_group_name_H-M   'P 1'
#
loop_
_entity.id
_entity.type
_entity.pdbx_description
1 polymer ?
#
loop_
_entity_poly.entity_id
_entity_poly.type
_entity_poly.pdbx_seq_one_letter_code
_entity_poly.pdbx_strand_id
1 'polypeptide(L)'
;MNSASHLFSRPRASSGQKPAADAVLSDLNPDTILAARERGHAWMGHDWPLDAWELESEVGALVACDLRLDAPISVFEHRLAAALRRTSLDPRVIWGLSCEAGHLARRLSALEEGERVHCRIGPVRALVTDEEARQGVTLFLPFCRAFSERKPLLLTWEGTPAAEVADLLFADAADPHAVMLRLQVPTPPASEPAPIESGALDPADVVLVNMPFGSVRWPSLGLSLLQSALDPYDVVIEHFSIHLARLLGLETYQWLSFGKPENKTLLAEWLFRPCLFPDRTRPGDAFFRAMNADVPLLPYNVFRDISAVTDLLDGFLDACAEEILARRPTIVGFTSIFQQQVASLALAKRLAQRRPDLYILFGGANVEGVMGLETLRQFPFIDAVVNGEADHVVRDLVSAVMAGREPEGIAGVFTRAWLRQAGDALPQNPPSAPLVRRMDDLPLPRFDSFFRSWRRHFPGRAKLRLKLLFESSRGCWWGERNHCTFCGMNGLGMTYRSKSPDRTIDELKRLADLYPDRPVVSVDNILDWKYFRNLLPRLAESDLELELFYEVKANMKKAQLRLLKKAGIGEIQPGIESLSSHVLHIMRKGVSALQNVQLLKWCRVLGIKVNWNFLYGFPGETNEDYAELLRILPTIVHLPPPLTVTRIRMDRFSPNFHEAEALGFAAVEPAASYGHIYPFEADTLSNLAYYFDYEYRAARDPEAQAQPLREAIAFWKDHAEASMLLSLDKGDHMMIFDRRPNATLPLHTLDATQRALYLACDGIKGLKHLCGVAAEAEGRPVSEEEVLERLREPLAAGLMLREGQSLLSLGIGSEGEGA
;
A
#
# COMPACT_ATOMS: atom_id res chain seq x y z
N MET A 1 25.18 39.17 -12.04
CA MET A 1 25.65 39.28 -13.43
C MET A 1 26.86 38.37 -13.61
N ASN A 2 26.74 37.41 -14.54
CA ASN A 2 27.74 36.57 -15.25
C ASN A 2 28.86 35.88 -14.45
N SER A 3 28.81 34.53 -14.36
CA SER A 3 29.63 33.51 -15.09
C SER A 3 31.02 33.30 -14.46
N ALA A 4 31.61 32.12 -14.28
CA ALA A 4 31.64 30.92 -15.13
C ALA A 4 32.17 29.69 -14.36
N SER A 5 32.15 28.58 -15.09
CA SER A 5 32.47 27.17 -14.90
C SER A 5 33.91 26.76 -14.54
N HIS A 6 34.00 25.48 -14.13
CA HIS A 6 35.14 24.53 -14.11
C HIS A 6 36.17 24.58 -12.96
N LEU A 7 36.35 23.42 -12.29
CA LEU A 7 37.64 22.72 -12.10
C LEU A 7 37.44 21.39 -11.32
N PHE A 8 37.41 20.26 -12.03
CA PHE A 8 37.86 18.96 -11.54
C PHE A 8 38.80 18.37 -12.59
N SER A 9 40.10 18.45 -12.34
CA SER A 9 41.15 17.77 -13.11
C SER A 9 41.59 16.51 -12.36
N ARG A 10 41.56 15.36 -13.05
CA ARG A 10 42.20 14.11 -12.59
C ARG A 10 43.69 14.13 -12.92
N PRO A 11 44.59 13.62 -12.06
CA PRO A 11 45.97 13.39 -12.45
C PRO A 11 46.12 12.06 -13.21
N ARG A 12 46.92 12.09 -14.28
CA ARG A 12 47.42 10.91 -15.03
C ARG A 12 48.51 10.21 -14.21
N ALA A 13 48.42 8.90 -14.05
CA ALA A 13 49.52 8.04 -13.61
C ALA A 13 50.03 7.20 -14.79
N SER A 14 51.35 7.10 -14.90
CA SER A 14 52.12 6.48 -15.97
C SER A 14 52.22 4.95 -15.85
N SER A 15 52.44 4.34 -17.00
CA SER A 15 52.63 2.93 -17.34
C SER A 15 53.52 2.08 -16.43
N GLY A 16 53.10 0.81 -16.18
CA GLY A 16 54.00 -0.28 -15.83
C GLY A 16 53.31 -1.56 -15.32
N GLN A 17 53.22 -2.57 -16.19
CA GLN A 17 52.97 -4.01 -15.93
C GLN A 17 51.57 -4.50 -15.48
N LYS A 18 50.88 -5.18 -16.41
CA LYS A 18 49.83 -6.19 -16.15
C LYS A 18 50.47 -7.52 -15.76
N PRO A 19 49.81 -8.33 -14.91
CA PRO A 19 49.58 -9.72 -15.26
C PRO A 19 48.10 -10.14 -15.17
N ALA A 20 47.81 -11.22 -15.90
CA ALA A 20 46.52 -11.71 -16.32
C ALA A 20 45.59 -12.19 -15.18
N ALA A 21 44.32 -11.84 -15.29
CA ALA A 21 43.21 -12.43 -14.57
C ALA A 21 42.49 -13.41 -15.50
N ASP A 22 43.01 -14.64 -15.58
CA ASP A 22 42.36 -15.81 -16.17
C ASP A 22 42.85 -17.02 -15.39
N ALA A 23 42.13 -17.40 -14.32
CA ALA A 23 42.08 -18.74 -13.70
C ALA A 23 41.59 -18.69 -12.23
N VAL A 24 40.31 -18.38 -11.98
CA VAL A 24 39.58 -18.90 -10.80
C VAL A 24 38.07 -18.89 -11.11
N LEU A 25 37.58 -19.81 -11.95
CA LEU A 25 36.15 -20.08 -12.13
C LEU A 25 35.83 -21.57 -12.30
N SER A 26 36.69 -22.48 -11.83
CA SER A 26 36.51 -23.93 -12.04
C SER A 26 36.11 -24.76 -10.82
N ASP A 27 35.99 -24.20 -9.61
CA ASP A 27 35.73 -25.00 -8.39
C ASP A 27 34.49 -24.56 -7.59
N LEU A 28 33.32 -24.48 -8.24
CA LEU A 28 32.05 -24.42 -7.51
C LEU A 28 31.21 -25.67 -7.80
N ASN A 29 31.06 -26.47 -6.75
CA ASN A 29 30.28 -27.71 -6.67
C ASN A 29 28.82 -27.50 -7.18
N PRO A 30 28.28 -28.40 -8.04
CA PRO A 30 26.88 -28.40 -8.47
C PRO A 30 25.83 -28.33 -7.34
N ASP A 31 26.13 -28.86 -6.14
CA ASP A 31 25.20 -28.85 -5.01
C ASP A 31 24.98 -27.43 -4.43
N THR A 32 25.94 -26.52 -4.60
CA THR A 32 25.81 -25.11 -4.18
C THR A 32 24.87 -24.33 -5.12
N ILE A 33 24.75 -24.77 -6.39
CA ILE A 33 23.82 -24.19 -7.37
C ILE A 33 22.39 -24.67 -7.11
N LEU A 34 22.20 -25.90 -6.60
CA LEU A 34 20.88 -26.39 -6.19
C LEU A 34 20.38 -25.68 -4.93
N ALA A 35 21.25 -25.45 -3.93
CA ALA A 35 20.88 -24.73 -2.70
C ALA A 35 20.52 -23.24 -2.94
N ALA A 36 21.06 -22.61 -4.01
CA ALA A 36 20.68 -21.27 -4.44
C ALA A 36 19.36 -21.25 -5.23
N ARG A 37 18.93 -22.38 -5.78
CA ARG A 37 17.67 -22.54 -6.51
C ARG A 37 16.48 -22.80 -5.59
N GLU A 38 16.70 -23.40 -4.42
CA GLU A 38 15.67 -23.59 -3.38
C GLU A 38 15.43 -22.33 -2.53
N ARG A 39 16.23 -21.27 -2.69
CA ARG A 39 16.06 -19.96 -2.02
C ARG A 39 15.80 -18.84 -3.02
N GLY A 40 14.84 -19.05 -3.93
CA GLY A 40 14.40 -18.05 -4.91
C GLY A 40 13.83 -16.81 -4.23
N HIS A 41 14.68 -15.83 -3.93
CA HIS A 41 14.31 -14.50 -3.47
C HIS A 41 15.02 -13.43 -4.30
N ALA A 42 14.30 -12.31 -4.44
CA ALA A 42 14.59 -11.09 -5.19
C ALA A 42 14.47 -11.23 -6.71
N TRP A 43 13.62 -10.36 -7.30
CA TRP A 43 13.81 -9.61 -8.55
C TRP A 43 12.42 -9.17 -9.06
N MET A 44 11.76 -8.25 -8.36
CA MET A 44 10.72 -7.35 -8.90
C MET A 44 10.53 -6.20 -7.90
N GLY A 45 11.12 -5.05 -8.19
CA GLY A 45 10.89 -3.81 -7.45
C GLY A 45 9.58 -3.16 -7.89
N HIS A 46 8.46 -3.53 -7.25
CA HIS A 46 7.20 -2.79 -7.34
C HIS A 46 6.44 -2.84 -6.02
N ASP A 47 6.07 -1.64 -5.52
CA ASP A 47 5.35 -1.38 -4.28
C ASP A 47 3.96 -2.03 -4.28
N TRP A 48 3.85 -3.20 -3.66
CA TRP A 48 2.61 -3.86 -3.24
C TRP A 48 2.74 -4.24 -1.76
N PRO A 49 1.64 -4.35 -0.98
CA PRO A 49 1.71 -5.08 0.29
C PRO A 49 2.26 -6.48 -0.02
N LEU A 50 3.42 -6.79 0.58
CA LEU A 50 4.37 -7.88 0.29
C LEU A 50 3.85 -9.33 0.42
N ASP A 51 2.58 -9.61 0.11
CA ASP A 51 2.04 -10.98 0.10
C ASP A 51 1.79 -11.49 -1.35
N ALA A 52 2.37 -10.85 -2.37
CA ALA A 52 2.31 -11.32 -3.76
C ALA A 52 3.00 -12.69 -3.98
N TRP A 53 3.78 -13.16 -3.00
CA TRP A 53 4.61 -14.37 -3.08
C TRP A 53 3.81 -15.68 -3.06
N GLU A 54 2.60 -15.71 -2.50
CA GLU A 54 1.74 -16.92 -2.54
C GLU A 54 0.98 -17.09 -3.88
N LEU A 55 1.09 -16.13 -4.81
CA LEU A 55 0.38 -16.13 -6.09
C LEU A 55 1.25 -16.60 -7.29
N GLU A 56 2.55 -16.85 -7.09
CA GLU A 56 3.48 -17.13 -8.20
C GLU A 56 3.36 -18.53 -8.84
N SER A 57 2.50 -19.43 -8.34
CA SER A 57 2.50 -20.80 -8.84
C SER A 57 1.68 -21.09 -10.10
N GLU A 58 0.88 -20.14 -10.64
CA GLU A 58 0.04 -20.44 -11.82
C GLU A 58 -0.13 -19.25 -12.75
N VAL A 59 0.81 -19.09 -13.68
CA VAL A 59 0.60 -18.37 -14.94
C VAL A 59 0.72 -19.39 -16.07
N GLY A 60 -0.25 -19.40 -16.99
CA GLY A 60 -0.22 -20.20 -18.21
C GLY A 60 1.12 -20.05 -18.93
N ALA A 61 1.61 -21.17 -19.49
CA ALA A 61 2.87 -21.34 -20.20
C ALA A 61 3.82 -20.11 -20.23
N LEU A 62 4.80 -20.12 -19.33
CA LEU A 62 5.88 -19.15 -19.32
C LEU A 62 6.82 -19.41 -20.51
N VAL A 63 6.80 -18.56 -21.53
CA VAL A 63 7.81 -18.60 -22.61
C VAL A 63 8.96 -17.68 -22.23
N ALA A 64 10.05 -18.25 -21.74
CA ALA A 64 11.30 -17.53 -21.53
C ALA A 64 12.11 -17.54 -22.84
N CYS A 65 12.46 -16.36 -23.36
CA CYS A 65 13.33 -16.23 -24.52
C CYS A 65 14.59 -15.45 -24.12
N ASP A 66 15.77 -16.03 -24.37
CA ASP A 66 17.04 -15.33 -24.25
C ASP A 66 17.40 -14.72 -25.60
N LEU A 67 17.36 -13.39 -25.69
CA LEU A 67 17.78 -12.67 -26.89
C LEU A 67 19.21 -12.15 -26.72
N ARG A 68 20.11 -12.56 -27.62
CA ARG A 68 21.47 -12.02 -27.75
C ARG A 68 21.52 -11.06 -28.93
N LEU A 69 21.88 -9.81 -28.66
CA LEU A 69 22.17 -8.79 -29.67
C LEU A 69 23.68 -8.49 -29.68
N ASP A 70 24.26 -8.37 -30.87
CA ASP A 70 25.69 -8.08 -31.06
C ASP A 70 25.85 -7.03 -32.19
N ALA A 71 26.00 -5.76 -31.80
CA ALA A 71 26.13 -4.63 -32.73
C ALA A 71 26.94 -3.45 -32.13
N PRO A 72 27.53 -2.55 -32.96
CA PRO A 72 28.24 -1.34 -32.50
C PRO A 72 27.31 -0.26 -31.94
N ILE A 73 27.77 0.52 -30.96
CA ILE A 73 27.01 1.60 -30.27
C ILE A 73 26.47 2.70 -31.19
N SER A 74 27.18 3.05 -32.27
CA SER A 74 26.80 4.14 -33.19
C SER A 74 25.45 3.93 -33.90
N VAL A 75 24.85 2.75 -33.77
CA VAL A 75 23.53 2.41 -34.33
C VAL A 75 22.37 2.80 -33.40
N PHE A 76 22.63 3.08 -32.11
CA PHE A 76 21.58 3.27 -31.10
C PHE A 76 21.14 4.72 -30.88
N GLU A 77 21.88 5.72 -31.38
CA GLU A 77 21.53 7.12 -31.13
C GLU A 77 20.35 7.61 -31.98
N HIS A 78 19.43 8.28 -31.28
CA HIS A 78 18.39 9.16 -31.80
C HIS A 78 17.05 8.64 -32.36
N ARG A 79 16.77 7.32 -32.44
CA ARG A 79 15.51 6.85 -33.08
C ARG A 79 14.61 5.89 -32.30
N LEU A 80 15.05 5.29 -31.19
CA LEU A 80 14.22 4.37 -30.40
C LEU A 80 12.99 5.08 -29.80
N ALA A 81 13.18 6.28 -29.26
CA ALA A 81 12.09 7.09 -28.69
C ALA A 81 11.11 7.68 -29.74
N ALA A 82 11.48 7.67 -31.02
CA ALA A 82 10.64 8.15 -32.12
C ALA A 82 9.88 7.01 -32.81
N ALA A 83 10.46 5.80 -32.86
CA ALA A 83 9.82 4.60 -33.38
C ALA A 83 8.70 4.09 -32.47
N LEU A 84 8.90 4.15 -31.14
CA LEU A 84 7.87 3.82 -30.16
C LEU A 84 6.67 4.80 -30.18
N ARG A 85 6.84 6.01 -30.72
CA ARG A 85 5.75 7.00 -30.85
C ARG A 85 4.95 6.87 -32.16
N ARG A 86 5.42 6.10 -33.14
CA ARG A 86 4.86 6.08 -34.51
C ARG A 86 4.31 4.73 -34.95
N THR A 87 4.47 3.67 -34.16
CA THR A 87 3.97 2.34 -34.50
C THR A 87 2.61 2.10 -33.87
N SER A 88 1.57 2.06 -34.70
CA SER A 88 0.27 1.47 -34.37
C SER A 88 0.40 -0.05 -34.37
N LEU A 89 0.92 -0.63 -33.29
CA LEU A 89 1.06 -2.08 -33.14
C LEU A 89 0.01 -2.61 -32.15
N ASP A 90 -0.42 -3.86 -32.38
CA ASP A 90 -1.45 -4.56 -31.59
C ASP A 90 -1.11 -4.50 -30.07
N PRO A 91 -2.00 -3.94 -29.23
CA PRO A 91 -1.77 -3.70 -27.79
C PRO A 91 -1.52 -4.93 -26.90
N ARG A 92 -1.58 -6.14 -27.43
CA ARG A 92 -1.62 -7.39 -26.64
C ARG A 92 -0.28 -7.94 -26.14
N VAL A 93 0.86 -7.32 -26.49
CA VAL A 93 2.19 -7.99 -26.37
C VAL A 93 3.20 -7.30 -25.42
N ILE A 94 2.88 -6.16 -24.80
CA ILE A 94 3.92 -5.32 -24.18
C ILE A 94 3.90 -5.38 -22.65
N TRP A 95 4.58 -6.37 -22.06
CA TRP A 95 4.88 -6.34 -20.61
C TRP A 95 6.39 -6.43 -20.31
N GLY A 96 7.19 -7.16 -21.09
CA GLY A 96 8.63 -7.34 -20.80
C GLY A 96 9.60 -6.29 -21.39
N LEU A 97 9.21 -5.54 -22.43
CA LEU A 97 10.15 -4.73 -23.20
C LEU A 97 10.49 -3.36 -22.58
N SER A 98 9.60 -2.77 -21.77
CA SER A 98 9.75 -1.36 -21.33
C SER A 98 10.76 -1.17 -20.19
N CYS A 99 10.78 -2.08 -19.22
CA CYS A 99 11.67 -2.00 -18.06
C CYS A 99 13.14 -2.29 -18.43
N GLU A 100 13.37 -3.30 -19.29
CA GLU A 100 14.71 -3.60 -19.77
C GLU A 100 15.22 -2.58 -20.80
N ALA A 101 14.35 -2.00 -21.64
CA ALA A 101 14.75 -0.92 -22.55
C ALA A 101 15.24 0.32 -21.81
N GLY A 102 14.65 0.66 -20.66
CA GLY A 102 15.10 1.78 -19.82
C GLY A 102 16.42 1.51 -19.08
N HIS A 103 16.73 0.25 -18.79
CA HIS A 103 18.00 -0.17 -18.20
C HIS A 103 19.10 -0.27 -19.27
N LEU A 104 18.75 -0.77 -20.46
CA LEU A 104 19.59 -0.81 -21.64
C LEU A 104 19.96 0.61 -22.11
N ALA A 105 19.00 1.54 -22.16
CA ALA A 105 19.27 2.94 -22.50
C ALA A 105 20.27 3.60 -21.54
N ARG A 106 20.19 3.31 -20.24
CA ARG A 106 21.13 3.80 -19.21
C ARG A 106 22.52 3.17 -19.29
N ARG A 107 22.63 1.88 -19.64
CA ARG A 107 23.92 1.21 -19.87
C ARG A 107 24.57 1.67 -21.18
N LEU A 108 23.77 1.90 -22.23
CA LEU A 108 24.25 2.40 -23.52
C LEU A 108 24.78 3.83 -23.43
N SER A 109 24.21 4.68 -22.58
CA SER A 109 24.70 6.06 -22.37
C SER A 109 26.04 6.17 -21.61
N ALA A 110 26.59 5.06 -21.12
CA ALA A 110 27.79 5.03 -20.29
C ALA A 110 29.04 4.46 -21.00
N LEU A 111 28.96 4.12 -22.29
CA LEU A 111 30.01 3.46 -23.07
C LEU A 111 30.60 4.39 -24.13
N GLU A 112 31.87 4.19 -24.51
CA GLU A 112 32.57 5.04 -25.49
C GLU A 112 32.30 4.61 -26.95
N GLU A 113 32.48 5.54 -27.89
CA GLU A 113 32.18 5.34 -29.32
C GLU A 113 33.07 4.25 -29.93
N GLY A 114 32.49 3.07 -30.23
CA GLY A 114 33.20 1.94 -30.86
C GLY A 114 33.16 0.62 -30.08
N GLU A 115 32.65 0.61 -28.84
CA GLU A 115 32.48 -0.63 -28.06
C GLU A 115 31.29 -1.47 -28.57
N ARG A 116 31.46 -2.81 -28.58
CA ARG A 116 30.39 -3.77 -28.90
C ARG A 116 29.61 -4.10 -27.65
N VAL A 117 28.29 -4.09 -27.75
CA VAL A 117 27.40 -4.35 -26.61
C VAL A 117 26.81 -5.75 -26.74
N HIS A 118 27.12 -6.61 -25.77
CA HIS A 118 26.45 -7.88 -25.58
C HIS A 118 25.30 -7.68 -24.59
N CYS A 119 24.07 -7.62 -25.09
CA CYS A 119 22.88 -7.55 -24.24
C CYS A 119 22.18 -8.91 -24.22
N ARG A 120 21.89 -9.39 -23.01
CA ARG A 120 20.95 -10.48 -22.76
C ARG A 120 19.66 -9.82 -22.30
N ILE A 121 18.61 -9.95 -23.09
CA ILE A 121 17.26 -9.52 -22.68
C ILE A 121 16.70 -10.67 -21.83
N GLY A 122 16.26 -10.36 -20.61
CA GLY A 122 15.66 -11.33 -19.69
C GLY A 122 14.33 -11.89 -20.21
N PRO A 123 13.73 -12.86 -19.50
CA PRO A 123 12.53 -13.54 -19.95
C PRO A 123 11.35 -12.55 -20.15
N VAL A 124 10.86 -12.47 -21.39
CA VAL A 124 9.67 -11.68 -21.74
C VAL A 124 8.42 -12.44 -21.34
N ARG A 125 7.66 -11.94 -20.37
CA ARG A 125 6.39 -12.52 -19.93
C ARG A 125 5.22 -11.94 -20.73
N ALA A 126 4.33 -12.80 -21.23
CA ALA A 126 3.09 -12.40 -21.90
C ALA A 126 1.91 -13.14 -21.27
N LEU A 127 0.82 -12.42 -20.99
CA LEU A 127 -0.47 -12.96 -20.53
C LEU A 127 -1.36 -13.18 -21.74
N VAL A 128 -1.82 -14.42 -21.95
CA VAL A 128 -2.75 -14.78 -23.03
C VAL A 128 -3.93 -15.54 -22.46
N THR A 129 -5.13 -15.28 -22.99
CA THR A 129 -6.35 -16.00 -22.59
C THR A 129 -6.32 -17.44 -23.08
N ASP A 130 -7.15 -18.31 -22.49
CA ASP A 130 -7.28 -19.72 -22.90
C ASP A 130 -7.72 -19.87 -24.37
N GLU A 131 -8.47 -18.90 -24.89
CA GLU A 131 -8.89 -18.86 -26.30
C GLU A 131 -7.74 -18.45 -27.22
N GLU A 132 -6.92 -17.47 -26.82
CA GLU A 132 -5.74 -17.01 -27.56
C GLU A 132 -4.61 -18.06 -27.58
N ALA A 133 -4.45 -18.82 -26.49
CA ALA A 133 -3.52 -19.95 -26.44
C ALA A 133 -3.91 -21.07 -27.43
N ARG A 134 -5.23 -21.31 -27.63
CA ARG A 134 -5.74 -22.31 -28.59
C ARG A 134 -5.54 -21.92 -30.05
N GLN A 135 -5.46 -20.63 -30.36
CA GLN A 135 -5.34 -20.11 -31.73
C GLN A 135 -3.88 -19.89 -32.19
N GLY A 136 -2.92 -20.02 -31.26
CA GLY A 136 -1.51 -19.72 -31.49
C GLY A 136 -1.24 -18.22 -31.41
N VAL A 137 -0.19 -17.85 -30.66
CA VAL A 137 0.09 -16.44 -30.34
C VAL A 137 1.21 -15.93 -31.24
N THR A 138 0.94 -14.86 -31.98
CA THR A 138 1.96 -14.15 -32.78
C THR A 138 2.52 -13.00 -31.95
N LEU A 139 3.80 -13.05 -31.60
CA LEU A 139 4.47 -11.96 -30.88
C LEU A 139 5.07 -10.96 -31.86
N PHE A 140 4.69 -9.69 -31.73
CA PHE A 140 5.29 -8.58 -32.48
C PHE A 140 6.45 -7.98 -31.69
N LEU A 141 7.67 -8.11 -32.21
CA LEU A 141 8.85 -7.42 -31.67
C LEU A 141 9.22 -6.26 -32.63
N PRO A 142 8.99 -4.98 -32.27
CA PRO A 142 9.34 -3.88 -33.14
C PRO A 142 10.86 -3.65 -33.14
N PHE A 143 11.56 -4.16 -34.14
CA PHE A 143 12.94 -3.76 -34.40
C PHE A 143 12.96 -2.47 -35.23
N CYS A 144 13.67 -1.45 -34.73
CA CYS A 144 13.79 -0.16 -35.43
C CYS A 144 14.58 -0.30 -36.74
N ARG A 145 14.24 0.58 -37.70
CA ARG A 145 14.79 0.81 -39.06
C ARG A 145 16.34 0.85 -39.21
N ALA A 146 17.13 0.69 -38.15
CA ALA A 146 18.57 0.92 -38.15
C ALA A 146 19.42 -0.30 -38.60
N PHE A 147 18.82 -1.48 -38.77
CA PHE A 147 19.58 -2.72 -38.99
C PHE A 147 19.73 -3.15 -40.46
N SER A 148 19.15 -2.43 -41.43
CA SER A 148 19.11 -2.90 -42.82
C SER A 148 20.33 -2.52 -43.68
N GLU A 149 21.33 -1.81 -43.15
CA GLU A 149 22.55 -1.54 -43.92
C GLU A 149 23.69 -2.52 -43.57
N ARG A 150 23.66 -3.65 -44.30
CA ARG A 150 24.79 -4.52 -44.71
C ARG A 150 25.35 -5.61 -43.78
N LYS A 151 24.71 -6.05 -42.68
CA LYS A 151 25.04 -7.36 -42.07
C LYS A 151 23.81 -8.10 -41.51
N PRO A 152 23.68 -9.44 -41.72
CA PRO A 152 22.59 -10.22 -41.15
C PRO A 152 22.72 -10.29 -39.62
N LEU A 153 21.61 -10.04 -38.91
CA LEU A 153 21.48 -10.37 -37.49
C LEU A 153 21.42 -11.89 -37.33
N LEU A 154 22.29 -12.46 -36.50
CA LEU A 154 22.25 -13.88 -36.16
C LEU A 154 21.53 -14.04 -34.82
N LEU A 155 20.30 -14.55 -34.84
CA LEU A 155 19.56 -14.93 -33.63
C LEU A 155 19.78 -16.43 -33.40
N THR A 156 20.27 -16.80 -32.21
CA THR A 156 20.47 -18.21 -31.82
C THR A 156 19.73 -18.50 -30.52
N TRP A 157 19.11 -19.68 -30.45
CA TRP A 157 18.32 -20.15 -29.31
C TRP A 157 19.07 -21.28 -28.61
N GLU A 158 19.23 -21.19 -27.28
CA GLU A 158 19.76 -22.27 -26.46
C GLU A 158 18.79 -22.61 -25.34
N GLY A 159 18.36 -23.88 -25.28
CA GLY A 159 17.89 -24.49 -24.03
C GLY A 159 16.43 -24.92 -23.92
N THR A 160 15.83 -25.65 -24.87
CA THR A 160 14.77 -26.68 -24.63
C THR A 160 14.63 -27.59 -25.88
N PRO A 161 14.30 -28.90 -25.79
CA PRO A 161 14.21 -29.75 -26.97
C PRO A 161 12.95 -29.48 -27.79
N ALA A 162 13.17 -29.15 -29.07
CA ALA A 162 12.29 -29.27 -30.23
C ALA A 162 10.76 -29.36 -30.00
N ALA A 163 10.10 -28.20 -29.95
CA ALA A 163 8.85 -28.02 -30.67
C ALA A 163 9.20 -27.33 -32.00
N GLU A 164 8.73 -27.89 -33.12
CA GLU A 164 9.07 -27.45 -34.48
C GLU A 164 8.78 -25.95 -34.68
N VAL A 165 9.82 -25.12 -34.70
CA VAL A 165 9.74 -23.73 -35.15
C VAL A 165 9.79 -23.76 -36.68
N ALA A 166 8.63 -23.90 -37.31
CA ALA A 166 8.52 -23.87 -38.76
C ALA A 166 8.14 -22.46 -39.27
N ASP A 167 8.95 -22.02 -40.24
CA ASP A 167 8.80 -20.90 -41.18
C ASP A 167 8.86 -19.45 -40.64
N LEU A 168 10.07 -18.87 -40.71
CA LEU A 168 10.29 -17.43 -40.83
C LEU A 168 9.71 -16.94 -42.18
N LEU A 169 8.44 -16.59 -42.21
CA LEU A 169 7.83 -15.93 -43.37
C LEU A 169 8.35 -14.50 -43.46
N PHE A 170 9.11 -14.21 -44.52
CA PHE A 170 9.46 -12.84 -44.89
C PHE A 170 8.31 -12.17 -45.64
N ALA A 171 8.12 -10.89 -45.29
CA ALA A 171 7.26 -9.88 -45.91
C ALA A 171 5.73 -10.07 -45.75
N ASP A 172 5.16 -9.30 -44.83
CA ASP A 172 3.79 -8.80 -45.00
C ASP A 172 3.79 -7.85 -46.22
N ALA A 173 2.80 -7.99 -47.11
CA ALA A 173 2.68 -7.17 -48.30
C ALA A 173 2.36 -5.69 -47.99
N ALA A 174 1.94 -5.39 -46.76
CA ALA A 174 1.67 -4.02 -46.29
C ALA A 174 2.90 -3.30 -45.72
N ASP A 175 3.92 -4.03 -45.23
CA ASP A 175 5.21 -3.47 -44.81
C ASP A 175 6.33 -4.51 -45.00
N PRO A 176 7.14 -4.41 -46.09
CA PRO A 176 8.19 -5.37 -46.41
C PRO A 176 9.39 -5.35 -45.44
N HIS A 177 9.29 -4.64 -44.29
CA HIS A 177 10.38 -4.40 -43.35
C HIS A 177 10.14 -4.90 -41.91
N ALA A 178 9.06 -5.63 -41.64
CA ALA A 178 8.81 -6.29 -40.35
C ALA A 178 9.36 -7.73 -40.31
N VAL A 179 9.98 -8.13 -39.20
CA VAL A 179 10.36 -9.54 -38.92
C VAL A 179 9.29 -10.14 -38.01
N MET A 180 8.60 -11.18 -38.47
CA MET A 180 7.55 -11.86 -37.71
C MET A 180 8.08 -13.13 -37.04
N LEU A 181 7.81 -13.30 -35.75
CA LEU A 181 8.04 -14.54 -35.01
C LEU A 181 6.69 -15.12 -34.56
N ARG A 182 6.36 -16.31 -35.04
CA ARG A 182 5.15 -17.04 -34.65
C ARG A 182 5.55 -18.16 -33.69
N LEU A 183 4.96 -18.18 -32.49
CA LEU A 183 5.21 -19.23 -31.50
C LEU A 183 3.93 -20.03 -31.26
N GLN A 184 4.01 -21.36 -31.39
CA GLN A 184 2.95 -22.27 -30.99
C GLN A 184 3.19 -22.72 -29.55
N VAL A 185 2.24 -22.42 -28.65
CA VAL A 185 2.30 -22.82 -27.24
C VAL A 185 1.35 -24.01 -27.03
N PRO A 186 1.79 -25.12 -26.41
CA PRO A 186 0.93 -26.27 -26.19
C PRO A 186 -0.16 -25.96 -25.15
N THR A 187 -1.38 -26.46 -25.41
CA THR A 187 -2.59 -26.21 -24.63
C THR A 187 -2.52 -26.95 -23.27
N PRO A 188 -2.73 -26.28 -22.11
CA PRO A 188 -3.00 -26.98 -20.86
C PRO A 188 -4.42 -27.58 -20.88
N PRO A 189 -4.67 -28.70 -20.16
CA PRO A 189 -5.99 -29.32 -20.13
C PRO A 189 -7.01 -28.37 -19.50
N ALA A 190 -8.14 -28.17 -20.19
CA ALA A 190 -9.22 -27.32 -19.74
C ALA A 190 -9.81 -27.84 -18.41
N SER A 191 -9.77 -27.02 -17.34
CA SER A 191 -10.68 -27.21 -16.22
C SER A 191 -11.95 -26.42 -16.49
N GLU A 192 -13.05 -27.10 -16.79
CA GLU A 192 -14.37 -26.47 -16.81
C GLU A 192 -14.65 -25.82 -15.45
N PRO A 193 -15.22 -24.60 -15.40
CA PRO A 193 -15.69 -24.03 -14.15
C PRO A 193 -16.77 -24.95 -13.58
N ALA A 194 -16.57 -25.41 -12.34
CA ALA A 194 -17.58 -26.16 -11.63
C ALA A 194 -18.89 -25.36 -11.62
N PRO A 195 -20.05 -25.99 -11.87
CA PRO A 195 -21.33 -25.31 -11.84
C PRO A 195 -21.53 -24.67 -10.46
N ILE A 196 -21.88 -23.38 -10.45
CA ILE A 196 -22.37 -22.70 -9.26
C ILE A 196 -23.64 -23.46 -8.86
N GLU A 197 -23.66 -24.05 -7.67
CA GLU A 197 -24.85 -24.73 -7.14
C GLU A 197 -26.05 -23.76 -7.24
N SER A 198 -26.96 -24.04 -8.17
CA SER A 198 -28.16 -23.25 -8.44
C SER A 198 -29.28 -23.56 -7.44
N GLY A 199 -28.92 -23.68 -6.15
CA GLY A 199 -29.90 -23.74 -5.08
C GLY A 199 -30.62 -22.41 -4.96
N ALA A 200 -31.93 -22.43 -4.70
CA ALA A 200 -32.66 -21.23 -4.32
C ALA A 200 -32.00 -20.62 -3.08
N LEU A 201 -31.67 -19.33 -3.13
CA LEU A 201 -31.10 -18.63 -1.98
C LEU A 201 -32.14 -18.56 -0.86
N ASP A 202 -31.72 -18.85 0.37
CA ASP A 202 -32.59 -18.71 1.53
C ASP A 202 -33.07 -17.25 1.68
N PRO A 203 -34.34 -17.03 2.06
CA PRO A 203 -34.86 -15.71 2.35
C PRO A 203 -34.07 -15.02 3.46
N ALA A 204 -34.04 -13.69 3.44
CA ALA A 204 -33.45 -12.87 4.51
C ALA A 204 -34.33 -11.65 4.75
N ASP A 205 -34.49 -11.23 6.01
CA ASP A 205 -35.17 -9.98 6.36
C ASP A 205 -34.34 -8.77 5.91
N VAL A 206 -33.03 -8.86 6.15
CA VAL A 206 -32.05 -7.79 5.91
C VAL A 206 -30.88 -8.33 5.07
N VAL A 207 -30.57 -7.64 3.99
CA VAL A 207 -29.34 -7.88 3.22
C VAL A 207 -28.38 -6.70 3.42
N LEU A 208 -27.24 -6.98 4.03
CA LEU A 208 -26.14 -6.02 4.19
C LEU A 208 -25.17 -6.18 3.01
N VAL A 209 -24.72 -5.08 2.42
CA VAL A 209 -23.98 -5.10 1.16
C VAL A 209 -22.62 -4.44 1.32
N ASN A 210 -21.58 -5.18 0.93
CA ASN A 210 -20.22 -4.69 0.78
C ASN A 210 -19.88 -4.59 -0.72
N MET A 211 -20.02 -3.39 -1.27
CA MET A 211 -19.75 -3.13 -2.69
C MET A 211 -18.25 -2.98 -2.98
N PRO A 212 -17.81 -3.22 -4.23
CA PRO A 212 -16.52 -2.75 -4.68
C PRO A 212 -16.34 -1.23 -4.45
N PHE A 213 -15.15 -0.75 -4.11
CA PHE A 213 -13.87 -1.48 -4.07
C PHE A 213 -13.38 -1.83 -2.65
N GLY A 214 -14.21 -2.55 -1.87
CA GLY A 214 -13.80 -3.11 -0.58
C GLY A 214 -12.75 -4.24 -0.71
N SER A 215 -11.99 -4.51 0.36
CA SER A 215 -10.97 -5.58 0.34
C SER A 215 -11.57 -6.96 0.03
N VAL A 216 -10.82 -7.76 -0.73
CA VAL A 216 -11.09 -9.19 -0.94
C VAL A 216 -10.23 -10.11 -0.06
N ARG A 217 -9.31 -9.53 0.72
CA ARG A 217 -8.37 -10.30 1.55
C ARG A 217 -8.85 -10.49 2.99
N TRP A 218 -9.88 -9.76 3.39
CA TRP A 218 -10.50 -9.82 4.72
C TRP A 218 -11.96 -9.34 4.67
N PRO A 219 -12.81 -9.80 5.61
CA PRO A 219 -14.22 -9.40 5.71
C PRO A 219 -14.41 -7.95 6.19
N SER A 220 -15.62 -7.41 6.04
CA SER A 220 -16.00 -6.13 6.66
C SER A 220 -16.38 -6.35 8.12
N LEU A 221 -15.56 -5.85 9.05
CA LEU A 221 -15.82 -5.97 10.48
C LEU A 221 -17.13 -5.29 10.89
N GLY A 222 -17.38 -4.08 10.38
CA GLY A 222 -18.60 -3.33 10.69
C GLY A 222 -19.86 -4.10 10.33
N LEU A 223 -19.94 -4.66 9.11
CA LEU A 223 -21.10 -5.46 8.70
C LEU A 223 -21.24 -6.75 9.54
N SER A 224 -20.12 -7.40 9.88
CA SER A 224 -20.13 -8.60 10.72
C SER A 224 -20.60 -8.35 12.16
N LEU A 225 -20.30 -7.17 12.72
CA LEU A 225 -20.83 -6.74 14.01
C LEU A 225 -22.32 -6.44 13.93
N LEU A 226 -22.76 -5.69 12.90
CA LEU A 226 -24.18 -5.37 12.70
C LEU A 226 -25.02 -6.63 12.47
N GLN A 227 -24.54 -7.58 11.66
CA GLN A 227 -25.20 -8.87 11.48
C GLN A 227 -25.42 -9.58 12.83
N SER A 228 -24.42 -9.55 13.70
CA SER A 228 -24.50 -10.19 15.01
C SER A 228 -25.39 -9.43 16.01
N ALA A 229 -25.55 -8.11 15.83
CA ALA A 229 -26.40 -7.26 16.66
C ALA A 229 -27.90 -7.36 16.32
N LEU A 230 -28.24 -7.88 15.14
CA LEU A 230 -29.59 -7.92 14.59
C LEU A 230 -30.38 -9.21 14.89
N ASP A 231 -29.91 -10.08 15.78
CA ASP A 231 -30.72 -11.18 16.33
C ASP A 231 -32.06 -10.66 16.90
N PRO A 232 -33.25 -11.24 16.54
CA PRO A 232 -33.47 -12.50 15.84
C PRO A 232 -33.78 -12.40 14.32
N TYR A 233 -33.48 -11.27 13.67
CA TYR A 233 -33.74 -11.13 12.23
C TYR A 233 -32.80 -11.99 11.38
N ASP A 234 -33.32 -12.49 10.25
CA ASP A 234 -32.50 -13.22 9.29
C ASP A 234 -31.65 -12.24 8.47
N VAL A 235 -30.34 -12.18 8.77
CA VAL A 235 -29.41 -11.21 8.15
C VAL A 235 -28.31 -11.91 7.35
N VAL A 236 -28.17 -11.51 6.08
CA VAL A 236 -27.09 -11.97 5.19
C VAL A 236 -26.22 -10.80 4.75
N ILE A 237 -24.90 -11.02 4.71
CA ILE A 237 -23.95 -10.08 4.10
C ILE A 237 -23.56 -10.58 2.70
N GLU A 238 -23.69 -9.71 1.69
CA GLU A 238 -23.19 -9.95 0.34
C GLU A 238 -21.89 -9.18 0.07
N HIS A 239 -20.85 -9.91 -0.37
CA HIS A 239 -19.51 -9.38 -0.62
C HIS A 239 -19.23 -9.25 -2.12
N PHE A 240 -19.85 -8.27 -2.78
CA PHE A 240 -19.72 -8.09 -4.23
C PHE A 240 -18.33 -7.63 -4.68
N SER A 241 -17.48 -7.15 -3.76
CA SER A 241 -16.03 -7.02 -3.99
C SER A 241 -15.39 -8.31 -4.53
N ILE A 242 -15.73 -9.46 -3.95
CA ILE A 242 -15.17 -10.77 -4.33
C ILE A 242 -15.69 -11.17 -5.71
N HIS A 243 -16.97 -10.91 -5.98
CA HIS A 243 -17.59 -11.18 -7.28
C HIS A 243 -16.92 -10.33 -8.38
N LEU A 244 -16.77 -9.02 -8.18
CA LEU A 244 -16.10 -8.18 -9.18
C LEU A 244 -14.63 -8.60 -9.37
N ALA A 245 -13.93 -8.95 -8.30
CA ALA A 245 -12.55 -9.44 -8.40
C ALA A 245 -12.43 -10.75 -9.20
N ARG A 246 -13.47 -11.60 -9.17
CA ARG A 246 -13.54 -12.81 -10.00
C ARG A 246 -13.76 -12.50 -11.49
N LEU A 247 -14.45 -11.42 -11.80
CA LEU A 247 -14.66 -10.96 -13.18
C LEU A 247 -13.42 -10.25 -13.74
N LEU A 248 -12.76 -9.43 -12.93
CA LEU A 248 -11.59 -8.64 -13.35
C LEU A 248 -10.25 -9.40 -13.27
N GLY A 249 -10.20 -10.45 -12.45
CA GLY A 249 -8.94 -10.99 -11.94
C GLY A 249 -8.48 -10.26 -10.67
N LEU A 250 -7.85 -11.00 -9.75
CA LEU A 250 -7.45 -10.45 -8.44
C LEU A 250 -6.44 -9.31 -8.57
N GLU A 251 -5.46 -9.42 -9.48
CA GLU A 251 -4.43 -8.39 -9.67
C GLU A 251 -5.04 -7.07 -10.13
N THR A 252 -5.84 -7.11 -11.21
CA THR A 252 -6.58 -5.94 -11.73
C THR A 252 -7.47 -5.33 -10.66
N TYR A 253 -8.23 -6.14 -9.93
CA TYR A 253 -9.10 -5.66 -8.87
C TYR A 253 -8.32 -4.97 -7.75
N GLN A 254 -7.24 -5.60 -7.28
CA GLN A 254 -6.42 -5.02 -6.21
C GLN A 254 -5.74 -3.74 -6.68
N TRP A 255 -5.33 -3.65 -7.96
CA TRP A 255 -4.78 -2.43 -8.53
C TRP A 255 -5.82 -1.31 -8.60
N LEU A 256 -7.06 -1.61 -8.97
CA LEU A 256 -8.14 -0.62 -8.94
C LEU A 256 -8.55 -0.21 -7.52
N SER A 257 -8.44 -1.13 -6.55
CA SER A 257 -8.84 -0.88 -5.16
C SER A 257 -7.78 -0.17 -4.33
N PHE A 258 -6.50 -0.45 -4.60
CA PHE A 258 -5.36 -0.06 -3.75
C PHE A 258 -4.13 0.41 -4.55
N GLY A 259 -4.14 0.31 -5.88
CA GLY A 259 -3.01 0.68 -6.73
C GLY A 259 -2.89 2.19 -6.91
N LYS A 260 -1.79 2.62 -7.53
CA LYS A 260 -1.59 4.03 -7.92
C LYS A 260 -2.37 4.30 -9.21
N PRO A 261 -3.14 5.39 -9.31
CA PRO A 261 -3.05 6.61 -8.50
C PRO A 261 -3.63 6.50 -7.09
N GLU A 262 -3.08 7.28 -6.17
CA GLU A 262 -3.58 7.38 -4.79
C GLU A 262 -5.11 7.55 -4.74
N ASN A 263 -5.75 7.08 -3.66
CA ASN A 263 -7.21 7.09 -3.46
C ASN A 263 -7.87 8.45 -3.73
N LYS A 264 -7.12 9.55 -3.69
CA LYS A 264 -7.53 10.91 -4.03
C LYS A 264 -8.11 11.02 -5.46
N THR A 265 -7.61 10.23 -6.41
CA THR A 265 -8.11 10.29 -7.80
C THR A 265 -9.52 9.74 -7.95
N LEU A 266 -9.96 8.90 -7.01
CA LEU A 266 -11.29 8.28 -6.99
C LEU A 266 -11.62 7.53 -8.30
N LEU A 267 -10.62 6.89 -8.91
CA LEU A 267 -10.77 6.15 -10.17
C LEU A 267 -11.88 5.09 -10.10
N ALA A 268 -11.90 4.31 -9.02
CA ALA A 268 -12.95 3.35 -8.71
C ALA A 268 -14.36 3.94 -8.72
N GLU A 269 -14.55 5.13 -8.13
CA GLU A 269 -15.85 5.82 -8.11
C GLU A 269 -16.22 6.31 -9.50
N TRP A 270 -15.24 6.83 -10.24
CA TRP A 270 -15.41 7.28 -11.62
C TRP A 270 -15.83 6.13 -12.55
N LEU A 271 -15.32 4.91 -12.36
CA LEU A 271 -15.70 3.73 -13.16
C LEU A 271 -17.21 3.44 -13.09
N PHE A 272 -17.82 3.57 -11.91
CA PHE A 272 -19.26 3.32 -11.71
C PHE A 272 -20.14 4.53 -12.05
N ARG A 273 -19.55 5.70 -12.35
CA ARG A 273 -20.29 6.92 -12.70
C ARG A 273 -21.32 6.71 -13.82
N PRO A 274 -21.00 6.05 -14.96
CA PRO A 274 -21.98 5.87 -16.03
C PRO A 274 -23.21 5.07 -15.60
N CYS A 275 -23.04 4.12 -14.67
CA CYS A 275 -24.14 3.33 -14.12
C CYS A 275 -25.08 4.17 -13.23
N LEU A 276 -24.53 5.16 -12.51
CA LEU A 276 -25.33 6.07 -11.68
C LEU A 276 -25.98 7.20 -12.51
N PHE A 277 -25.24 7.75 -13.48
CA PHE A 277 -25.62 8.91 -14.31
C PHE A 277 -25.54 8.58 -15.82
N PRO A 278 -26.43 7.74 -16.37
CA PRO A 278 -26.35 7.26 -17.75
C PRO A 278 -26.57 8.35 -18.81
N ASP A 279 -27.37 9.38 -18.50
CA ASP A 279 -27.72 10.45 -19.44
C ASP A 279 -26.62 11.51 -19.63
N ARG A 280 -25.43 11.30 -19.08
CA ARG A 280 -24.33 12.26 -19.09
C ARG A 280 -23.15 11.70 -19.85
N THR A 281 -22.63 12.49 -20.80
CA THR A 281 -21.40 12.15 -21.53
C THR A 281 -20.26 11.84 -20.56
N ARG A 282 -19.47 10.81 -20.89
CA ARG A 282 -18.28 10.45 -20.09
C ARG A 282 -17.26 11.58 -20.23
N PRO A 283 -16.75 12.15 -19.12
CA PRO A 283 -15.62 13.06 -19.17
C PRO A 283 -14.35 12.23 -19.41
N GLY A 284 -14.13 11.79 -20.65
CA GLY A 284 -12.97 10.97 -21.01
C GLY A 284 -11.68 11.75 -20.80
N ASP A 285 -11.35 12.67 -21.71
CA ASP A 285 -10.01 13.23 -21.72
C ASP A 285 -9.68 14.15 -20.53
N ALA A 286 -10.66 14.80 -19.93
CA ALA A 286 -10.42 15.74 -18.82
C ALA A 286 -10.00 15.03 -17.53
N PHE A 287 -10.69 13.94 -17.16
CA PHE A 287 -10.35 13.13 -15.99
C PHE A 287 -9.00 12.45 -16.17
N PHE A 288 -8.75 11.84 -17.34
CA PHE A 288 -7.46 11.21 -17.62
C PHE A 288 -6.31 12.20 -17.71
N ARG A 289 -6.53 13.43 -18.21
CA ARG A 289 -5.52 14.49 -18.15
C ARG A 289 -5.20 14.91 -16.72
N ALA A 290 -6.22 15.07 -15.86
CA ALA A 290 -6.03 15.37 -14.45
C ALA A 290 -5.27 14.23 -13.73
N MET A 291 -5.68 12.98 -13.97
CA MET A 291 -5.03 11.78 -13.41
C MET A 291 -3.59 11.57 -13.91
N ASN A 292 -3.32 11.83 -15.19
CA ASN A 292 -1.96 11.73 -15.76
C ASN A 292 -1.01 12.81 -15.22
N ALA A 293 -1.54 13.95 -14.76
CA ALA A 293 -0.72 14.96 -14.09
C ALA A 293 -0.21 14.47 -12.73
N ASP A 294 -1.01 13.67 -12.02
CA ASP A 294 -0.67 13.08 -10.72
C ASP A 294 0.10 11.75 -10.83
N VAL A 295 -0.04 11.02 -11.93
CA VAL A 295 0.66 9.74 -12.18
C VAL A 295 1.23 9.72 -13.60
N PRO A 296 2.53 10.06 -13.79
CA PRO A 296 3.13 10.23 -15.12
C PRO A 296 3.17 8.97 -16.01
N LEU A 297 2.81 7.80 -15.48
CA LEU A 297 2.90 6.52 -16.17
C LEU A 297 1.73 5.61 -15.78
N LEU A 298 0.52 5.92 -16.24
CA LEU A 298 -0.50 4.87 -16.36
C LEU A 298 0.01 3.86 -17.40
N PRO A 299 0.21 2.58 -17.04
CA PRO A 299 0.60 1.61 -18.05
C PRO A 299 -0.54 1.53 -19.09
N TYR A 300 -0.18 1.44 -20.37
CA TYR A 300 -1.11 1.59 -21.52
C TYR A 300 -2.27 0.57 -21.48
N ASN A 301 -2.09 -0.56 -20.79
CA ASN A 301 -3.13 -1.54 -20.50
C ASN A 301 -4.29 -0.94 -19.69
N VAL A 302 -4.06 0.03 -18.80
CA VAL A 302 -5.11 0.64 -17.96
C VAL A 302 -6.20 1.29 -18.81
N PHE A 303 -5.88 1.97 -19.91
CA PHE A 303 -6.89 2.59 -20.77
C PHE A 303 -7.76 1.54 -21.49
N ARG A 304 -7.15 0.47 -21.99
CA ARG A 304 -7.85 -0.67 -22.58
C ARG A 304 -8.72 -1.38 -21.54
N ASP A 305 -8.16 -1.62 -20.37
CA ASP A 305 -8.79 -2.34 -19.27
C ASP A 305 -9.94 -1.52 -18.68
N ILE A 306 -9.85 -0.18 -18.62
CA ILE A 306 -10.93 0.68 -18.15
C ILE A 306 -12.18 0.60 -19.04
N SER A 307 -12.04 0.63 -20.37
CA SER A 307 -13.22 0.51 -21.25
C SER A 307 -13.90 -0.85 -21.07
N ALA A 308 -13.11 -1.92 -21.09
CA ALA A 308 -13.60 -3.28 -20.87
C ALA A 308 -14.25 -3.42 -19.48
N VAL A 309 -13.65 -2.82 -18.44
CA VAL A 309 -14.24 -2.75 -17.10
C VAL A 309 -15.58 -2.05 -17.16
N THR A 310 -15.68 -0.85 -17.74
CA THR A 310 -16.95 -0.12 -17.78
C THR A 310 -18.06 -0.88 -18.50
N ASP A 311 -17.74 -1.66 -19.53
CA ASP A 311 -18.72 -2.42 -20.30
C ASP A 311 -19.29 -3.61 -19.51
N LEU A 312 -18.55 -4.16 -18.52
CA LEU A 312 -19.03 -5.24 -17.67
C LEU A 312 -19.82 -4.77 -16.45
N LEU A 313 -19.68 -3.51 -16.02
CA LEU A 313 -20.24 -3.04 -14.75
C LEU A 313 -21.76 -3.07 -14.72
N ASP A 314 -22.44 -2.78 -15.83
CA ASP A 314 -23.91 -2.84 -15.88
C ASP A 314 -24.43 -4.27 -15.68
N GLY A 315 -23.85 -5.25 -16.38
CA GLY A 315 -24.19 -6.66 -16.22
C GLY A 315 -23.82 -7.21 -14.83
N PHE A 316 -22.72 -6.71 -14.26
CA PHE A 316 -22.36 -7.01 -12.87
C PHE A 316 -23.40 -6.47 -11.88
N LEU A 317 -23.84 -5.21 -12.02
CA LEU A 317 -24.87 -4.62 -11.17
C LEU A 317 -26.23 -5.32 -11.34
N ASP A 318 -26.57 -5.75 -12.56
CA ASP A 318 -27.73 -6.60 -12.82
C ASP A 318 -27.70 -7.88 -12.01
N ALA A 319 -26.57 -8.61 -12.09
CA ALA A 319 -26.39 -9.86 -11.36
C ALA A 319 -26.45 -9.65 -9.84
N CYS A 320 -25.85 -8.57 -9.32
CA CYS A 320 -25.92 -8.23 -7.90
C CYS A 320 -27.36 -7.94 -7.46
N ALA A 321 -28.12 -7.19 -8.27
CA ALA A 321 -29.52 -6.88 -7.95
C ALA A 321 -30.39 -8.14 -7.95
N GLU A 322 -30.25 -9.02 -8.94
CA GLU A 322 -30.98 -10.31 -8.97
C GLU A 322 -30.64 -11.19 -7.75
N GLU A 323 -29.37 -11.25 -7.36
CA GLU A 323 -28.93 -12.00 -6.19
C GLU A 323 -29.55 -11.49 -4.88
N ILE A 324 -29.58 -10.16 -4.68
CA ILE A 324 -30.25 -9.55 -3.52
C ILE A 324 -31.76 -9.84 -3.56
N LEU A 325 -32.40 -9.62 -4.71
CA LEU A 325 -33.86 -9.74 -4.84
C LEU A 325 -34.35 -11.18 -4.67
N ALA A 326 -33.54 -12.18 -5.06
CA ALA A 326 -33.85 -13.59 -4.84
C ALA A 326 -34.04 -13.95 -3.37
N ARG A 327 -33.40 -13.21 -2.44
CA ARG A 327 -33.56 -13.38 -0.99
C ARG A 327 -34.84 -12.74 -0.44
N ARG A 328 -35.58 -12.00 -1.26
CA ARG A 328 -36.83 -11.31 -0.89
C ARG A 328 -36.70 -10.43 0.37
N PRO A 329 -35.67 -9.56 0.47
CA PRO A 329 -35.49 -8.72 1.66
C PRO A 329 -36.56 -7.66 1.80
N THR A 330 -36.73 -7.20 3.04
CA THR A 330 -37.45 -5.96 3.37
C THR A 330 -36.48 -4.78 3.39
N ILE A 331 -35.25 -5.01 3.87
CA ILE A 331 -34.24 -3.98 4.08
C ILE A 331 -32.96 -4.33 3.33
N VAL A 332 -32.38 -3.35 2.63
CA VAL A 332 -31.04 -3.45 2.06
C VAL A 332 -30.14 -2.36 2.63
N GLY A 333 -29.08 -2.76 3.34
CA GLY A 333 -28.15 -1.86 3.99
C GLY A 333 -26.79 -1.82 3.32
N PHE A 334 -26.34 -0.65 2.90
CA PHE A 334 -25.03 -0.47 2.29
C PHE A 334 -24.03 0.07 3.31
N THR A 335 -22.88 -0.60 3.44
CA THR A 335 -21.69 0.06 4.00
C THR A 335 -20.97 0.79 2.88
N SER A 336 -20.59 2.04 3.13
CA SER A 336 -19.82 2.84 2.19
C SER A 336 -18.65 3.50 2.89
N ILE A 337 -17.46 3.05 2.53
CA ILE A 337 -16.19 3.53 3.07
C ILE A 337 -15.25 3.80 1.90
N PHE A 338 -14.72 5.03 1.81
CA PHE A 338 -13.81 5.45 0.74
C PHE A 338 -14.38 5.19 -0.68
N GLN A 339 -13.72 4.39 -1.52
CA GLN A 339 -14.09 4.20 -2.93
C GLN A 339 -15.23 3.18 -3.16
N GLN A 340 -16.29 3.24 -2.35
CA GLN A 340 -17.45 2.34 -2.40
C GLN A 340 -18.78 3.08 -2.67
N GLN A 341 -18.78 4.41 -2.72
CA GLN A 341 -20.01 5.21 -2.67
C GLN A 341 -20.82 5.10 -3.96
N VAL A 342 -20.23 5.38 -5.11
CA VAL A 342 -20.91 5.41 -6.41
C VAL A 342 -21.36 4.01 -6.81
N ALA A 343 -20.56 2.98 -6.54
CA ALA A 343 -20.96 1.59 -6.75
C ALA A 343 -22.20 1.21 -5.90
N SER A 344 -22.22 1.61 -4.63
CA SER A 344 -23.37 1.42 -3.73
C SER A 344 -24.60 2.18 -4.20
N LEU A 345 -24.45 3.45 -4.59
CA LEU A 345 -25.54 4.27 -5.11
C LEU A 345 -26.12 3.70 -6.42
N ALA A 346 -25.28 3.21 -7.32
CA ALA A 346 -25.70 2.62 -8.59
C ALA A 346 -26.53 1.34 -8.37
N LEU A 347 -26.09 0.46 -7.46
CA LEU A 347 -26.85 -0.74 -7.12
C LEU A 347 -28.16 -0.39 -6.39
N ALA A 348 -28.13 0.52 -5.41
CA ALA A 348 -29.30 0.99 -4.70
C ALA A 348 -30.38 1.56 -5.64
N LYS A 349 -29.97 2.41 -6.60
CA LYS A 349 -30.86 2.93 -7.64
C LYS A 349 -31.53 1.81 -8.44
N ARG A 350 -30.76 0.79 -8.84
CA ARG A 350 -31.25 -0.35 -9.63
C ARG A 350 -32.24 -1.22 -8.83
N LEU A 351 -31.98 -1.43 -7.54
CA LEU A 351 -32.88 -2.13 -6.64
C LEU A 351 -34.20 -1.37 -6.47
N ALA A 352 -34.16 -0.07 -6.17
CA ALA A 352 -35.35 0.76 -6.00
C ALA A 352 -36.23 0.82 -7.26
N GLN A 353 -35.61 0.76 -8.46
CA GLN A 353 -36.35 0.69 -9.72
C GLN A 353 -37.11 -0.64 -9.91
N ARG A 354 -36.58 -1.75 -9.38
CA ARG A 354 -37.19 -3.10 -9.49
C ARG A 354 -38.18 -3.39 -8.38
N ARG A 355 -37.88 -2.91 -7.18
CA ARG A 355 -38.69 -3.07 -5.96
C ARG A 355 -38.72 -1.75 -5.20
N PRO A 356 -39.67 -0.85 -5.55
CA PRO A 356 -39.82 0.46 -4.89
C PRO A 356 -40.23 0.39 -3.40
N ASP A 357 -40.63 -0.79 -2.93
CA ASP A 357 -41.01 -1.07 -1.54
C ASP A 357 -39.83 -1.51 -0.65
N LEU A 358 -38.64 -1.71 -1.22
CA LEU A 358 -37.43 -1.97 -0.42
C LEU A 358 -37.06 -0.75 0.41
N TYR A 359 -36.71 -0.97 1.67
CA TYR A 359 -36.13 0.07 2.51
C TYR A 359 -34.60 0.07 2.35
N ILE A 360 -34.06 1.13 1.77
CA ILE A 360 -32.64 1.29 1.45
C ILE A 360 -31.97 2.20 2.49
N LEU A 361 -31.02 1.64 3.24
CA LEU A 361 -30.23 2.37 4.23
C LEU A 361 -28.75 2.43 3.87
N PHE A 362 -28.09 3.52 4.24
CA PHE A 362 -26.64 3.70 4.06
C PHE A 362 -25.96 4.00 5.40
N GLY A 363 -24.79 3.40 5.61
CA GLY A 363 -23.90 3.66 6.75
C GLY A 363 -22.43 3.60 6.33
N GLY A 364 -21.53 3.95 7.24
CA GLY A 364 -20.07 3.99 6.98
C GLY A 364 -19.53 5.41 6.81
N ALA A 365 -18.21 5.52 6.61
CA ALA A 365 -17.48 6.79 6.68
C ALA A 365 -17.93 7.82 5.61
N ASN A 366 -18.39 7.37 4.44
CA ASN A 366 -18.83 8.28 3.37
C ASN A 366 -20.17 8.97 3.65
N VAL A 367 -20.89 8.56 4.70
CA VAL A 367 -22.15 9.19 5.11
C VAL A 367 -22.05 9.82 6.51
N GLU A 368 -20.83 10.09 6.97
CA GLU A 368 -20.60 10.78 8.24
C GLU A 368 -20.81 12.29 8.12
N GLY A 369 -21.46 12.86 9.14
CA GLY A 369 -21.76 14.29 9.23
C GLY A 369 -22.62 14.79 8.07
N VAL A 370 -22.24 15.94 7.52
CA VAL A 370 -22.96 16.56 6.39
C VAL A 370 -22.93 15.70 5.12
N MET A 371 -21.94 14.83 4.95
CA MET A 371 -21.85 13.95 3.76
C MET A 371 -23.04 12.99 3.66
N GLY A 372 -23.49 12.46 4.81
CA GLY A 372 -24.67 11.60 4.85
C GLY A 372 -25.96 12.34 4.53
N LEU A 373 -26.14 13.54 5.10
CA LEU A 373 -27.32 14.37 4.82
C LEU A 373 -27.39 14.79 3.36
N GLU A 374 -26.25 15.16 2.78
CA GLU A 374 -26.14 15.54 1.38
C GLU A 374 -26.38 14.34 0.46
N THR A 375 -25.84 13.17 0.79
CA THR A 375 -26.13 11.91 0.09
C THR A 375 -27.64 11.62 0.12
N LEU A 376 -28.26 11.70 1.29
CA LEU A 376 -29.70 11.52 1.41
C LEU A 376 -30.42 12.55 0.52
N ARG A 377 -30.05 13.84 0.57
CA ARG A 377 -30.67 14.90 -0.25
C ARG A 377 -30.59 14.64 -1.75
N GLN A 378 -29.43 14.26 -2.28
CA GLN A 378 -29.21 14.13 -3.72
C GLN A 378 -29.74 12.84 -4.35
N PHE A 379 -29.97 11.79 -3.57
CA PHE A 379 -30.29 10.46 -4.10
C PHE A 379 -31.63 9.91 -3.59
N PRO A 380 -32.79 10.32 -4.17
CA PRO A 380 -34.14 10.06 -3.66
C PRO A 380 -34.51 8.60 -3.34
N PHE A 381 -33.80 7.63 -3.91
CA PHE A 381 -33.99 6.20 -3.69
C PHE A 381 -33.37 5.68 -2.39
N ILE A 382 -32.71 6.53 -1.60
CA ILE A 382 -32.22 6.19 -0.25
C ILE A 382 -33.27 6.60 0.77
N ASP A 383 -33.66 5.71 1.67
CA ASP A 383 -34.70 6.00 2.67
C ASP A 383 -34.11 6.58 3.96
N ALA A 384 -32.93 6.08 4.37
CA ALA A 384 -32.24 6.58 5.54
C ALA A 384 -30.71 6.50 5.44
N VAL A 385 -30.03 7.38 6.19
CA VAL A 385 -28.59 7.30 6.47
C VAL A 385 -28.36 7.22 7.98
N VAL A 386 -27.34 6.46 8.39
CA VAL A 386 -26.88 6.39 9.79
C VAL A 386 -25.56 7.13 9.93
N ASN A 387 -25.59 8.25 10.64
CA ASN A 387 -24.42 9.08 10.95
C ASN A 387 -23.76 8.61 12.25
N GLY A 388 -22.56 8.04 12.19
CA GLY A 388 -21.79 7.55 13.34
C GLY A 388 -21.88 6.05 13.57
N GLU A 389 -21.66 5.62 14.82
CA GLU A 389 -21.65 4.20 15.20
C GLU A 389 -23.07 3.62 15.24
N ALA A 390 -23.39 2.75 14.28
CA ALA A 390 -24.73 2.17 14.15
C ALA A 390 -25.07 1.13 15.22
N ASP A 391 -24.07 0.66 16.00
CA ASP A 391 -24.18 -0.49 16.91
C ASP A 391 -25.37 -0.39 17.89
N HIS A 392 -25.68 0.81 18.39
CA HIS A 392 -26.78 1.03 19.35
C HIS A 392 -28.13 1.37 18.70
N VAL A 393 -28.15 1.76 17.43
CA VAL A 393 -29.35 2.31 16.77
C VAL A 393 -29.90 1.40 15.68
N VAL A 394 -29.08 0.49 15.14
CA VAL A 394 -29.44 -0.37 14.00
C VAL A 394 -30.62 -1.27 14.32
N ARG A 395 -30.70 -1.80 15.55
CA ARG A 395 -31.80 -2.69 15.96
C ARG A 395 -33.13 -1.95 16.02
N ASP A 396 -33.15 -0.76 16.62
CA ASP A 396 -34.36 0.05 16.73
C ASP A 396 -34.83 0.51 15.33
N LEU A 397 -33.89 0.87 14.46
CA LEU A 397 -34.15 1.20 13.06
C LEU A 397 -34.79 0.01 12.33
N VAL A 398 -34.13 -1.15 12.32
CA VAL A 398 -34.62 -2.35 11.64
C VAL A 398 -35.98 -2.77 12.20
N SER A 399 -36.16 -2.73 13.52
CA SER A 399 -37.42 -3.10 14.15
C SER A 399 -38.58 -2.17 13.77
N ALA A 400 -38.33 -0.86 13.67
CA ALA A 400 -39.33 0.08 13.18
C ALA A 400 -39.76 -0.23 11.74
N VAL A 401 -38.79 -0.44 10.85
CA VAL A 401 -39.05 -0.72 9.43
C VAL A 401 -39.76 -2.06 9.24
N MET A 402 -39.33 -3.13 9.94
CA MET A 402 -39.99 -4.43 9.91
C MET A 402 -41.43 -4.38 10.45
N ALA A 403 -41.75 -3.41 11.31
CA ALA A 403 -43.10 -3.16 11.79
C ALA A 403 -43.92 -2.22 10.87
N GLY A 404 -43.40 -1.86 9.70
CA GLY A 404 -44.04 -0.93 8.76
C GLY A 404 -44.11 0.51 9.26
N ARG A 405 -43.18 0.92 10.13
CA ARG A 405 -43.10 2.28 10.72
C ARG A 405 -41.84 2.99 10.24
N GLU A 406 -41.93 4.31 10.13
CA GLU A 406 -40.77 5.16 9.87
C GLU A 406 -39.85 5.21 11.12
N PRO A 407 -38.53 5.04 10.97
CA PRO A 407 -37.59 5.06 12.10
C PRO A 407 -37.27 6.50 12.56
N GLU A 408 -38.29 7.23 13.01
CA GLU A 408 -38.17 8.60 13.50
C GLU A 408 -37.70 8.67 14.97
N GLY A 409 -37.01 9.76 15.33
CA GLY A 409 -36.58 10.02 16.71
C GLY A 409 -35.36 9.23 17.19
N ILE A 410 -34.76 8.42 16.32
CA ILE A 410 -33.54 7.66 16.63
C ILE A 410 -32.32 8.54 16.36
N ALA A 411 -31.48 8.77 17.39
CA ALA A 411 -30.33 9.66 17.28
C ALA A 411 -29.34 9.20 16.19
N GLY A 412 -28.93 10.13 15.31
CA GLY A 412 -28.02 9.84 14.20
C GLY A 412 -28.65 9.12 13.00
N VAL A 413 -29.93 8.75 13.07
CA VAL A 413 -30.67 8.19 11.92
C VAL A 413 -31.42 9.34 11.24
N PHE A 414 -31.07 9.59 9.98
CA PHE A 414 -31.70 10.64 9.19
C PHE A 414 -32.50 10.01 8.05
N THR A 415 -33.80 10.24 8.06
CA THR A 415 -34.73 9.71 7.07
C THR A 415 -35.20 10.76 6.09
N ARG A 416 -35.91 10.33 5.04
CA ARG A 416 -36.64 11.24 4.13
C ARG A 416 -37.61 12.17 4.86
N ALA A 417 -38.28 11.67 5.89
CA ALA A 417 -39.18 12.50 6.69
C ALA A 417 -38.42 13.59 7.44
N TRP A 418 -37.28 13.24 8.05
CA TRP A 418 -36.40 14.21 8.69
C TRP A 418 -35.90 15.28 7.71
N LEU A 419 -35.44 14.87 6.53
CA LEU A 419 -34.92 15.81 5.52
C LEU A 419 -35.98 16.84 5.08
N ARG A 420 -37.25 16.42 4.93
CA ARG A 420 -38.35 17.35 4.62
C ARG A 420 -38.61 18.39 5.72
N GLN A 421 -38.25 18.08 6.97
CA GLN A 421 -38.40 18.98 8.12
C GLN A 421 -37.20 19.92 8.31
N ALA A 422 -36.00 19.53 7.84
CA ALA A 422 -34.75 20.27 8.04
C ALA A 422 -34.65 21.58 7.23
N GLY A 423 -35.47 21.75 6.18
CA GLY A 423 -35.40 22.91 5.27
C GLY A 423 -34.22 22.83 4.29
N ASP A 424 -33.87 23.95 3.66
CA ASP A 424 -32.88 23.98 2.56
C ASP A 424 -31.41 23.92 3.04
N ALA A 425 -31.13 24.38 4.26
CA ALA A 425 -29.76 24.47 4.79
C ALA A 425 -29.41 23.25 5.66
N LEU A 426 -28.51 22.40 5.16
CA LEU A 426 -28.04 21.23 5.91
C LEU A 426 -27.08 21.65 7.04
N PRO A 427 -27.26 21.13 8.28
CA PRO A 427 -26.31 21.36 9.36
C PRO A 427 -24.96 20.71 9.03
N GLN A 428 -23.88 21.47 9.22
CA GLN A 428 -22.51 20.96 8.96
C GLN A 428 -22.07 19.89 9.97
N ASN A 429 -22.59 19.98 11.20
CA ASN A 429 -22.33 19.02 12.28
C ASN A 429 -23.67 18.46 12.81
N PRO A 430 -24.33 17.57 12.06
CA PRO A 430 -25.57 16.96 12.52
C PRO A 430 -25.34 16.05 13.74
N PRO A 431 -26.36 15.84 14.59
CA PRO A 431 -26.28 14.86 15.68
C PRO A 431 -25.84 13.49 15.17
N SER A 432 -24.92 12.86 15.89
CA SER A 432 -24.41 11.52 15.57
C SER A 432 -25.10 10.47 16.45
N ALA A 433 -25.11 9.23 15.98
CA ALA A 433 -25.51 8.08 16.78
C ALA A 433 -24.62 7.98 18.03
N PRO A 434 -25.15 7.52 19.18
CA PRO A 434 -24.37 7.43 20.40
C PRO A 434 -23.18 6.49 20.23
N LEU A 435 -21.98 6.98 20.56
CA LEU A 435 -20.77 6.16 20.57
C LEU A 435 -20.92 4.99 21.54
N VAL A 436 -20.40 3.82 21.16
CA VAL A 436 -20.35 2.64 22.01
C VAL A 436 -19.46 2.91 23.20
N ARG A 437 -20.04 3.13 24.39
CA ARG A 437 -19.27 3.50 25.60
C ARG A 437 -18.48 2.33 26.18
N ARG A 438 -19.09 1.14 26.18
CA ARG A 438 -18.52 -0.09 26.70
C ARG A 438 -18.24 -1.04 25.53
N MET A 439 -16.99 -1.10 25.09
CA MET A 439 -16.56 -1.95 23.98
C MET A 439 -16.81 -3.46 24.24
N ASP A 440 -16.90 -3.86 25.51
CA ASP A 440 -17.19 -5.24 25.89
C ASP A 440 -18.62 -5.70 25.51
N ASP A 441 -19.53 -4.74 25.31
CA ASP A 441 -20.93 -5.02 24.98
C ASP A 441 -21.12 -5.31 23.48
N LEU A 442 -20.06 -5.13 22.67
CA LEU A 442 -20.09 -5.45 21.25
C LEU A 442 -20.21 -6.97 21.03
N PRO A 443 -21.01 -7.41 20.03
CA PRO A 443 -21.14 -8.82 19.72
C PRO A 443 -19.85 -9.38 19.13
N LEU A 444 -19.73 -10.72 19.13
CA LEU A 444 -18.65 -11.39 18.41
C LEU A 444 -18.90 -11.28 16.89
N PRO A 445 -17.95 -10.82 16.07
CA PRO A 445 -18.16 -10.75 14.63
C PRO A 445 -18.23 -12.15 14.01
N ARG A 446 -19.13 -12.32 13.03
CA ARG A 446 -19.25 -13.54 12.21
C ARG A 446 -18.79 -13.27 10.78
N PHE A 447 -17.92 -14.15 10.26
CA PHE A 447 -17.29 -14.01 8.94
C PHE A 447 -17.72 -15.10 7.95
N ASP A 448 -18.71 -15.91 8.30
CA ASP A 448 -19.19 -17.03 7.49
C ASP A 448 -19.63 -16.60 6.08
N SER A 449 -20.32 -15.46 5.97
CA SER A 449 -20.74 -14.89 4.68
C SER A 449 -19.56 -14.58 3.76
N PHE A 450 -18.48 -14.02 4.30
CA PHE A 450 -17.26 -13.72 3.53
C PHE A 450 -16.61 -14.99 3.00
N PHE A 451 -16.38 -15.98 3.86
CA PHE A 451 -15.75 -17.24 3.44
C PHE A 451 -16.63 -18.05 2.49
N ARG A 452 -17.96 -17.98 2.63
CA ARG A 452 -18.91 -18.57 1.67
C ARG A 452 -18.79 -17.90 0.30
N SER A 453 -18.78 -16.57 0.26
CA SER A 453 -18.60 -15.81 -0.98
C SER A 453 -17.23 -16.12 -1.63
N TRP A 454 -16.16 -16.17 -0.83
CA TRP A 454 -14.83 -16.57 -1.33
C TRP A 454 -14.83 -17.96 -1.96
N ARG A 455 -15.38 -18.97 -1.28
CA ARG A 455 -15.47 -20.34 -1.81
C ARG A 455 -16.29 -20.42 -3.09
N ARG A 456 -17.38 -19.66 -3.19
CA ARG A 456 -18.24 -19.61 -4.38
C ARG A 456 -17.50 -19.03 -5.59
N HIS A 457 -16.76 -17.94 -5.41
CA HIS A 457 -16.13 -17.24 -6.53
C HIS A 457 -14.71 -17.75 -6.84
N PHE A 458 -14.01 -18.31 -5.85
CA PHE A 458 -12.64 -18.83 -5.98
C PHE A 458 -12.51 -20.27 -5.40
N PRO A 459 -13.26 -21.26 -5.93
CA PRO A 459 -13.28 -22.63 -5.39
C PRO A 459 -11.90 -23.30 -5.39
N GLY A 460 -11.04 -23.00 -6.38
CA GLY A 460 -9.66 -23.49 -6.45
C GLY A 460 -8.67 -22.81 -5.48
N ARG A 461 -9.09 -21.78 -4.74
CA ARG A 461 -8.22 -20.99 -3.84
C ARG A 461 -8.68 -21.01 -2.39
N ALA A 462 -9.29 -22.11 -1.96
CA ALA A 462 -9.73 -22.28 -0.57
C ALA A 462 -8.58 -22.23 0.45
N LYS A 463 -7.37 -22.61 0.02
CA LYS A 463 -6.14 -22.64 0.86
C LYS A 463 -5.45 -21.29 1.02
N LEU A 464 -5.87 -20.24 0.31
CA LEU A 464 -5.26 -18.91 0.46
C LEU A 464 -5.44 -18.42 1.91
N ARG A 465 -4.38 -17.90 2.54
CA ARG A 465 -4.41 -17.37 3.91
C ARG A 465 -5.07 -16.00 3.98
N LEU A 466 -6.41 -15.97 3.87
CA LEU A 466 -7.24 -14.79 4.13
C LEU A 466 -7.09 -14.33 5.60
N LYS A 467 -7.21 -13.02 5.84
CA LYS A 467 -7.04 -12.41 7.16
C LYS A 467 -8.40 -12.19 7.84
N LEU A 468 -8.42 -12.24 9.16
CA LEU A 468 -9.57 -11.83 9.97
C LEU A 468 -9.35 -10.41 10.48
N LEU A 469 -10.43 -9.64 10.59
CA LEU A 469 -10.39 -8.35 11.25
C LEU A 469 -10.85 -8.48 12.70
N PHE A 470 -10.21 -7.72 13.58
CA PHE A 470 -10.53 -7.68 15.00
C PHE A 470 -10.38 -6.24 15.50
N GLU A 471 -11.24 -5.81 16.43
CA GLU A 471 -11.05 -4.54 17.14
C GLU A 471 -10.92 -4.79 18.64
N SER A 472 -9.88 -4.26 19.27
CA SER A 472 -9.76 -4.14 20.72
C SER A 472 -9.99 -2.72 21.23
N SER A 473 -10.10 -1.73 20.34
CA SER A 473 -10.40 -0.35 20.69
C SER A 473 -10.96 0.46 19.51
N ARG A 474 -11.68 1.55 19.83
CA ARG A 474 -12.13 2.59 18.89
C ARG A 474 -11.61 3.96 19.38
N GLY A 475 -11.45 4.90 18.46
CA GLY A 475 -10.89 6.23 18.73
C GLY A 475 -9.35 6.24 18.75
N CYS A 476 -8.73 7.33 19.24
CA CYS A 476 -7.27 7.43 19.35
C CYS A 476 -6.84 8.21 20.60
N TRP A 477 -6.22 7.54 21.58
CA TRP A 477 -5.80 8.19 22.84
C TRP A 477 -4.76 9.30 22.64
N TRP A 478 -3.99 9.23 21.54
CA TRP A 478 -3.08 10.32 21.15
C TRP A 478 -3.88 11.46 20.53
N GLY A 479 -4.77 11.15 19.59
CA GLY A 479 -5.57 12.13 18.87
C GLY A 479 -6.50 12.96 19.77
N GLU A 480 -7.06 12.35 20.81
CA GLU A 480 -7.85 13.07 21.84
C GLU A 480 -7.07 14.21 22.51
N ARG A 481 -5.75 14.08 22.62
CA ARG A 481 -4.89 15.06 23.34
C ARG A 481 -4.09 15.95 22.39
N ASN A 482 -3.61 15.36 21.29
CA ASN A 482 -2.70 15.96 20.33
C ASN A 482 -3.06 15.43 18.93
N HIS A 483 -4.22 15.85 18.41
CA HIS A 483 -4.71 15.44 17.09
C HIS A 483 -3.65 15.68 16.02
N CYS A 484 -3.16 14.60 15.40
CA CYS A 484 -2.24 14.68 14.27
C CYS A 484 -2.87 15.52 13.16
N THR A 485 -2.15 16.51 12.66
CA THR A 485 -2.74 17.58 11.85
C THR A 485 -3.37 17.09 10.55
N PHE A 486 -2.90 15.99 9.99
CA PHE A 486 -3.41 15.40 8.75
C PHE A 486 -4.50 14.34 8.94
N CYS A 487 -4.77 13.87 10.16
CA CYS A 487 -5.58 12.68 10.37
C CYS A 487 -7.08 12.99 10.40
N GLY A 488 -7.83 12.59 9.38
CA GLY A 488 -9.30 12.68 9.34
C GLY A 488 -10.05 11.41 9.78
N MET A 489 -9.34 10.33 10.08
CA MET A 489 -9.90 8.96 10.15
C MET A 489 -10.96 8.73 11.24
N ASN A 490 -10.90 9.45 12.36
CA ASN A 490 -11.84 9.25 13.47
C ASN A 490 -13.10 10.10 13.37
N GLY A 491 -13.27 10.92 12.33
CA GLY A 491 -14.46 11.75 12.15
C GLY A 491 -14.90 12.45 13.44
N LEU A 492 -16.14 12.17 13.87
CA LEU A 492 -16.75 12.63 15.11
C LEU A 492 -16.48 11.71 16.32
N GLY A 493 -15.85 10.56 16.11
CA GLY A 493 -15.60 9.47 17.07
C GLY A 493 -14.21 9.43 17.71
N MET A 494 -13.50 10.55 17.86
CA MET A 494 -12.11 10.59 18.38
C MET A 494 -11.93 9.95 19.77
N THR A 495 -12.99 9.93 20.60
CA THR A 495 -12.91 9.46 21.98
C THR A 495 -12.42 8.01 22.07
N TYR A 496 -11.35 7.76 22.83
CA TYR A 496 -10.68 6.47 22.94
C TYR A 496 -11.36 5.54 23.94
N ARG A 497 -11.65 4.32 23.49
CA ARG A 497 -12.35 3.28 24.27
C ARG A 497 -11.76 1.93 23.91
N SER A 498 -11.55 1.07 24.89
CA SER A 498 -10.93 -0.24 24.68
C SER A 498 -11.71 -1.36 25.39
N LYS A 499 -11.62 -2.56 24.83
CA LYS A 499 -12.14 -3.80 25.44
C LYS A 499 -11.35 -4.14 26.71
N SER A 500 -11.95 -4.87 27.63
CA SER A 500 -11.21 -5.48 28.72
C SER A 500 -10.26 -6.57 28.20
N PRO A 501 -9.15 -6.86 28.92
CA PRO A 501 -8.27 -7.96 28.52
C PRO A 501 -8.98 -9.32 28.45
N ASP A 502 -9.94 -9.57 29.34
CA ASP A 502 -10.72 -10.81 29.34
C ASP A 502 -11.59 -10.92 28.09
N ARG A 503 -12.27 -9.83 27.71
CA ARG A 503 -13.05 -9.78 26.48
C ARG A 503 -12.19 -9.99 25.24
N THR A 504 -11.06 -9.29 25.15
CA THR A 504 -10.13 -9.41 24.02
C THR A 504 -9.61 -10.83 23.88
N ILE A 505 -9.20 -11.49 24.97
CA ILE A 505 -8.72 -12.88 24.93
C ILE A 505 -9.85 -13.85 24.55
N ASP A 506 -11.05 -13.72 25.12
CA ASP A 506 -12.21 -14.56 24.77
C ASP A 506 -12.56 -14.44 23.27
N GLU A 507 -12.55 -13.22 22.73
CA GLU A 507 -12.83 -12.97 21.32
C GLU A 507 -11.75 -13.57 20.39
N LEU A 508 -10.47 -13.35 20.70
CA LEU A 508 -9.37 -13.94 19.94
C LEU A 508 -9.41 -15.48 19.96
N LYS A 509 -9.73 -16.09 21.11
CA LYS A 509 -9.93 -17.54 21.24
C LYS A 509 -11.05 -18.03 20.33
N ARG A 510 -12.22 -17.39 20.40
CA ARG A 510 -13.37 -17.77 19.57
C ARG A 510 -13.10 -17.58 18.08
N LEU A 511 -12.38 -16.53 17.70
CA LEU A 511 -11.98 -16.33 16.30
C LEU A 511 -11.04 -17.43 15.82
N ALA A 512 -10.06 -17.83 16.64
CA ALA A 512 -9.18 -18.95 16.34
C ALA A 512 -9.95 -20.27 16.19
N ASP A 513 -10.92 -20.52 17.08
CA ASP A 513 -11.75 -21.73 17.05
C ASP A 513 -12.67 -21.79 15.82
N LEU A 514 -13.30 -20.66 15.46
CA LEU A 514 -14.24 -20.58 14.34
C LEU A 514 -13.53 -20.55 12.98
N TYR A 515 -12.36 -19.94 12.91
CA TYR A 515 -11.63 -19.68 11.68
C TYR A 515 -10.13 -20.02 11.87
N PRO A 516 -9.79 -21.32 11.95
CA PRO A 516 -8.42 -21.75 12.22
C PRO A 516 -7.44 -21.35 11.12
N ASP A 517 -6.16 -21.24 11.49
CA ASP A 517 -5.01 -20.94 10.63
C ASP A 517 -5.04 -19.58 9.93
N ARG A 518 -5.81 -18.63 10.47
CA ARG A 518 -5.97 -17.29 9.90
C ARG A 518 -5.18 -16.23 10.69
N PRO A 519 -4.37 -15.40 10.00
CA PRO A 519 -3.81 -14.21 10.63
C PRO A 519 -4.92 -13.24 11.06
N VAL A 520 -4.72 -12.58 12.20
CA VAL A 520 -5.68 -11.64 12.78
C VAL A 520 -5.09 -10.23 12.75
N VAL A 521 -5.82 -9.34 12.08
CA VAL A 521 -5.42 -7.94 11.90
C VAL A 521 -6.26 -7.08 12.84
N SER A 522 -5.61 -6.44 13.81
CA SER A 522 -6.28 -5.40 14.58
C SER A 522 -6.55 -4.18 13.69
N VAL A 523 -7.78 -3.68 13.73
CA VAL A 523 -8.19 -2.42 13.08
C VAL A 523 -8.14 -1.22 14.03
N ASP A 524 -7.52 -1.39 15.20
CA ASP A 524 -7.34 -0.32 16.17
C ASP A 524 -6.43 0.76 15.59
N ASN A 525 -6.86 2.02 15.65
CA ASN A 525 -6.03 3.16 15.22
C ASN A 525 -4.76 3.32 16.06
N ILE A 526 -4.75 2.77 17.28
CA ILE A 526 -3.61 2.79 18.19
C ILE A 526 -3.77 1.77 19.32
N LEU A 527 -2.75 0.97 19.56
CA LEU A 527 -2.71 0.02 20.69
C LEU A 527 -2.89 0.73 22.05
N ASP A 528 -3.70 0.16 22.95
CA ASP A 528 -3.89 0.66 24.32
C ASP A 528 -2.61 0.46 25.14
N TRP A 529 -2.06 1.52 25.74
CA TRP A 529 -0.92 1.38 26.64
C TRP A 529 -1.21 0.50 27.87
N LYS A 530 -2.45 0.43 28.31
CA LYS A 530 -2.85 -0.43 29.43
C LYS A 530 -2.57 -1.91 29.12
N TYR A 531 -2.62 -2.31 27.84
CA TYR A 531 -2.42 -3.69 27.40
C TYR A 531 -1.01 -4.23 27.67
N PHE A 532 0.01 -3.37 27.74
CA PHE A 532 1.36 -3.81 28.16
C PHE A 532 1.40 -4.34 29.59
N ARG A 533 0.44 -3.96 30.44
CA ARG A 533 0.35 -4.42 31.83
C ARG A 533 -0.63 -5.57 32.00
N ASN A 534 -1.74 -5.59 31.26
CA ASN A 534 -2.88 -6.46 31.58
C ASN A 534 -3.37 -7.39 30.47
N LEU A 535 -2.89 -7.25 29.22
CA LEU A 535 -3.29 -8.10 28.09
C LEU A 535 -2.08 -8.83 27.49
N LEU A 536 -1.07 -8.09 27.03
CA LEU A 536 0.08 -8.67 26.32
C LEU A 536 0.86 -9.71 27.13
N PRO A 537 1.10 -9.55 28.46
CA PRO A 537 1.70 -10.62 29.26
C PRO A 537 0.88 -11.91 29.24
N ARG A 538 -0.45 -11.80 29.30
CA ARG A 538 -1.35 -12.97 29.28
C ARG A 538 -1.39 -13.65 27.92
N LEU A 539 -1.31 -12.89 26.82
CA LEU A 539 -1.19 -13.45 25.48
C LEU A 539 0.15 -14.16 25.30
N ALA A 540 1.24 -13.58 25.80
CA ALA A 540 2.58 -14.18 25.74
C ALA A 540 2.71 -15.48 26.56
N GLU A 541 1.84 -15.67 27.56
CA GLU A 541 1.74 -16.89 28.38
C GLU A 541 0.65 -17.86 27.90
N SER A 542 -0.10 -17.50 26.85
CA SER A 542 -1.20 -18.33 26.33
C SER A 542 -0.73 -19.27 25.23
N ASP A 543 -1.42 -20.41 25.10
CA ASP A 543 -1.21 -21.36 24.00
C ASP A 543 -1.86 -20.91 22.67
N LEU A 544 -2.21 -19.63 22.54
CA LEU A 544 -2.82 -19.10 21.32
C LEU A 544 -1.75 -18.81 20.28
N GLU A 545 -1.66 -19.67 19.27
CA GLU A 545 -0.81 -19.46 18.10
C GLU A 545 -1.50 -18.49 17.12
N LEU A 546 -1.41 -17.20 17.42
CA LEU A 546 -1.97 -16.13 16.61
C LEU A 546 -0.88 -15.31 15.93
N GLU A 547 -1.02 -15.09 14.62
CA GLU A 547 -0.29 -14.06 13.90
C GLU A 547 -1.06 -12.74 14.02
N LEU A 548 -0.59 -11.84 14.88
CA LEU A 548 -1.25 -10.56 15.16
C LEU A 548 -0.55 -9.36 14.52
N PHE A 549 -1.37 -8.43 14.06
CA PHE A 549 -0.95 -7.09 13.63
C PHE A 549 -1.59 -6.00 14.50
N TYR A 550 -0.83 -4.94 14.81
CA TYR A 550 -1.33 -3.73 15.50
C TYR A 550 -0.72 -2.44 14.95
N GLU A 551 -1.53 -1.37 14.91
CA GLU A 551 -1.01 -0.01 14.82
C GLU A 551 -0.49 0.48 16.17
N VAL A 552 0.64 1.19 16.15
CA VAL A 552 1.30 1.65 17.36
C VAL A 552 1.86 3.07 17.21
N LYS A 553 2.15 3.72 18.34
CA LYS A 553 2.99 4.93 18.34
C LYS A 553 4.47 4.54 18.38
N ALA A 554 5.32 5.25 17.66
CA ALA A 554 6.74 4.95 17.54
C ALA A 554 7.58 5.16 18.83
N ASN A 555 7.00 5.65 19.93
CA ASN A 555 7.69 5.88 21.21
C ASN A 555 7.82 4.62 22.08
N MET A 556 7.95 3.45 21.47
CA MET A 556 8.08 2.16 22.16
C MET A 556 9.46 2.00 22.80
N LYS A 557 9.52 1.26 23.92
CA LYS A 557 10.76 0.75 24.52
C LYS A 557 11.11 -0.63 23.97
N LYS A 558 12.40 -0.99 23.92
CA LYS A 558 12.85 -2.32 23.47
C LYS A 558 12.16 -3.49 24.19
N ALA A 559 11.97 -3.38 25.51
CA ALA A 559 11.26 -4.38 26.31
C ALA A 559 9.78 -4.53 25.92
N GLN A 560 9.13 -3.44 25.51
CA GLN A 560 7.75 -3.46 25.01
C GLN A 560 7.68 -4.19 23.67
N LEU A 561 8.62 -3.93 22.76
CA LEU A 561 8.72 -4.64 21.48
C LEU A 561 8.95 -6.14 21.67
N ARG A 562 9.82 -6.54 22.61
CA ARG A 562 10.00 -7.96 22.97
C ARG A 562 8.69 -8.59 23.45
N LEU A 563 7.93 -7.87 24.27
CA LEU A 563 6.63 -8.36 24.75
C LEU A 563 5.62 -8.49 23.62
N LEU A 564 5.58 -7.55 22.66
CA LEU A 564 4.74 -7.68 21.46
C LEU A 564 5.07 -8.95 20.69
N LYS A 565 6.36 -9.19 20.39
CA LYS A 565 6.81 -10.39 19.68
C LYS A 565 6.41 -11.67 20.40
N LYS A 566 6.60 -11.73 21.73
CA LYS A 566 6.20 -12.88 22.56
C LYS A 566 4.69 -13.10 22.59
N ALA A 567 3.89 -12.03 22.49
CA ALA A 567 2.43 -12.09 22.46
C ALA A 567 1.84 -12.42 21.07
N GLY A 568 2.67 -12.87 20.11
CA GLY A 568 2.23 -13.18 18.73
C GLY A 568 2.13 -11.97 17.80
N ILE A 569 2.49 -10.76 18.25
CA ILE A 569 2.47 -9.53 17.43
C ILE A 569 3.77 -9.43 16.66
N GLY A 570 3.81 -10.06 15.49
CA GLY A 570 4.98 -10.13 14.62
C GLY A 570 5.09 -8.99 13.60
N GLU A 571 4.00 -8.24 13.39
CA GLU A 571 3.92 -7.13 12.44
C GLU A 571 3.26 -5.92 13.11
N ILE A 572 3.81 -4.73 12.91
CA ILE A 572 3.26 -3.48 13.44
C ILE A 572 3.26 -2.38 12.38
N GLN A 573 2.32 -1.44 12.52
CA GLN A 573 2.37 -0.16 11.82
C GLN A 573 2.61 0.97 12.82
N PRO A 574 3.87 1.40 13.00
CA PRO A 574 4.18 2.55 13.82
C PRO A 574 3.92 3.84 13.06
N GLY A 575 3.33 4.80 13.74
CA GLY A 575 3.24 6.17 13.25
C GLY A 575 4.62 6.86 13.20
N ILE A 576 5.41 6.57 12.16
CA ILE A 576 6.72 7.19 11.89
C ILE A 576 6.54 8.48 11.09
N GLU A 577 5.93 8.41 9.90
CA GLU A 577 5.60 9.51 8.95
C GLU A 577 6.77 10.35 8.42
N SER A 578 7.80 10.60 9.21
CA SER A 578 8.95 11.42 8.83
C SER A 578 10.16 11.06 9.69
N LEU A 579 11.35 11.39 9.19
CA LEU A 579 12.62 11.33 9.92
C LEU A 579 13.22 12.73 10.14
N SER A 580 12.40 13.79 10.07
CA SER A 580 12.73 15.14 10.57
C SER A 580 11.89 15.46 11.81
N SER A 581 12.55 15.79 12.92
CA SER A 581 11.87 16.18 14.17
C SER A 581 11.06 17.47 14.03
N HIS A 582 11.49 18.40 13.20
CA HIS A 582 10.74 19.63 12.94
C HIS A 582 9.44 19.33 12.19
N VAL A 583 9.49 18.47 11.16
CA VAL A 583 8.27 18.03 10.45
C VAL A 583 7.33 17.22 11.36
N LEU A 584 7.88 16.35 12.21
CA LEU A 584 7.09 15.60 13.21
C LEU A 584 6.40 16.53 14.23
N HIS A 585 7.00 17.68 14.54
CA HIS A 585 6.39 18.71 15.37
C HIS A 585 5.21 19.37 14.64
N ILE A 586 5.38 19.75 13.36
CA ILE A 586 4.29 20.28 12.52
C ILE A 586 3.12 19.29 12.45
N MET A 587 3.41 18.00 12.30
CA MET A 587 2.41 16.92 12.30
C MET A 587 1.69 16.72 13.63
N ARG A 588 2.16 17.34 14.73
CA ARG A 588 1.78 17.01 16.11
C ARG A 588 1.97 15.51 16.41
N LYS A 589 3.01 14.88 15.83
CA LYS A 589 3.22 13.43 15.97
C LYS A 589 3.80 13.06 17.33
N GLY A 590 4.45 13.97 18.04
CA GLY A 590 4.93 13.78 19.41
C GLY A 590 5.97 12.66 19.56
N VAL A 591 6.86 12.55 18.57
CA VAL A 591 8.07 11.72 18.56
C VAL A 591 9.19 12.47 17.85
N SER A 592 10.46 12.11 18.08
CA SER A 592 11.61 12.66 17.36
C SER A 592 12.12 11.71 16.26
N ALA A 593 12.92 12.22 15.34
CA ALA A 593 13.57 11.45 14.29
C ALA A 593 14.41 10.29 14.86
N LEU A 594 15.20 10.54 15.91
CA LEU A 594 15.96 9.48 16.58
C LEU A 594 15.07 8.39 17.16
N GLN A 595 13.89 8.73 17.71
CA GLN A 595 12.96 7.72 18.24
C GLN A 595 12.43 6.82 17.13
N ASN A 596 12.12 7.39 15.96
CA ASN A 596 11.69 6.63 14.80
C ASN A 596 12.81 5.69 14.30
N VAL A 597 14.04 6.17 14.16
CA VAL A 597 15.19 5.33 13.79
C VAL A 597 15.46 4.24 14.83
N GLN A 598 15.38 4.57 16.13
CA GLN A 598 15.54 3.61 17.22
C GLN A 598 14.49 2.49 17.15
N LEU A 599 13.24 2.83 16.87
CA LEU A 599 12.18 1.85 16.70
C LEU A 599 12.50 0.90 15.53
N LEU A 600 12.83 1.45 14.36
CA LEU A 600 13.20 0.66 13.18
C LEU A 600 14.36 -0.30 13.47
N LYS A 601 15.40 0.19 14.14
CA LYS A 601 16.54 -0.61 14.60
C LYS A 601 16.10 -1.75 15.53
N TRP A 602 15.34 -1.45 16.58
CA TRP A 602 14.92 -2.48 17.53
C TRP A 602 13.96 -3.51 16.93
N CYS A 603 13.06 -3.09 16.03
CA CYS A 603 12.21 -4.03 15.30
C CYS A 603 13.03 -4.96 14.40
N ARG A 604 14.06 -4.42 13.72
CA ARG A 604 15.00 -5.23 12.92
C ARG A 604 15.76 -6.24 13.78
N VAL A 605 16.25 -5.83 14.96
CA VAL A 605 16.90 -6.73 15.93
C VAL A 605 15.96 -7.84 16.41
N LEU A 606 14.68 -7.53 16.63
CA LEU A 606 13.70 -8.46 17.21
C LEU A 606 12.91 -9.27 16.17
N GLY A 607 13.19 -9.10 14.88
CA GLY A 607 12.44 -9.76 13.81
C GLY A 607 10.95 -9.38 13.81
N ILE A 608 10.63 -8.11 14.11
CA ILE A 608 9.29 -7.54 14.00
C ILE A 608 9.19 -6.81 12.67
N LYS A 609 8.22 -7.17 11.84
CA LYS A 609 7.95 -6.51 10.56
C LYS A 609 7.32 -5.14 10.81
N VAL A 610 7.80 -4.13 10.08
CA VAL A 610 7.37 -2.73 10.23
C VAL A 610 6.80 -2.24 8.92
N ASN A 611 5.53 -1.82 8.94
CA ASN A 611 4.88 -1.13 7.84
C ASN A 611 4.76 0.34 8.19
N TRP A 612 5.32 1.24 7.39
CA TRP A 612 5.21 2.68 7.65
C TRP A 612 5.28 3.47 6.35
N ASN A 613 4.70 4.68 6.35
CA ASN A 613 4.69 5.57 5.19
C ASN A 613 5.49 6.84 5.51
N PHE A 614 6.00 7.49 4.47
CA PHE A 614 6.64 8.80 4.57
C PHE A 614 5.69 9.86 4.01
N LEU A 615 5.40 10.90 4.79
CA LEU A 615 4.56 12.02 4.41
C LEU A 615 5.40 13.30 4.27
N TYR A 616 5.13 14.07 3.22
CA TYR A 616 5.79 15.36 2.98
C TYR A 616 4.80 16.41 2.43
N GLY A 617 5.24 17.67 2.39
CA GLY A 617 4.48 18.79 1.84
C GLY A 617 3.64 19.56 2.86
N PHE A 618 3.91 19.40 4.16
CA PHE A 618 3.23 20.18 5.21
C PHE A 618 3.68 21.63 5.18
N PRO A 619 2.77 22.63 5.27
CA PRO A 619 3.16 24.02 5.49
C PRO A 619 4.13 24.14 6.68
N GLY A 620 5.17 24.95 6.53
CA GLY A 620 6.23 25.10 7.54
C GLY A 620 7.48 24.24 7.30
N GLU A 621 7.41 23.16 6.51
CA GLU A 621 8.61 22.43 6.08
C GLU A 621 9.64 23.33 5.38
N THR A 622 10.91 23.08 5.64
CA THR A 622 12.04 23.87 5.13
C THR A 622 12.96 23.02 4.26
N ASN A 623 13.78 23.66 3.42
CA ASN A 623 14.80 22.94 2.64
C ASN A 623 15.84 22.25 3.54
N GLU A 624 16.07 22.78 4.75
CA GLU A 624 16.98 22.15 5.73
C GLU A 624 16.44 20.80 6.20
N ASP A 625 15.11 20.66 6.38
CA ASP A 625 14.49 19.37 6.72
C ASP A 625 14.86 18.28 5.70
N TYR A 626 14.80 18.62 4.41
CA TYR A 626 15.17 17.70 3.32
C TYR A 626 16.69 17.46 3.28
N ALA A 627 17.51 18.49 3.51
CA ALA A 627 18.97 18.35 3.54
C ALA A 627 19.44 17.43 4.68
N GLU A 628 18.84 17.55 5.87
CA GLU A 628 19.11 16.68 7.00
C GLU A 628 18.75 15.22 6.70
N LEU A 629 17.57 14.99 6.11
CA LEU A 629 17.14 13.65 5.67
C LEU A 629 18.15 13.02 4.70
N LEU A 630 18.59 13.76 3.68
CA LEU A 630 19.58 13.28 2.70
C LEU A 630 20.93 12.93 3.34
N ARG A 631 21.28 13.56 4.47
CA ARG A 631 22.46 13.20 5.27
C ARG A 631 22.27 11.90 6.06
N ILE A 632 21.07 11.67 6.59
CA ILE A 632 20.78 10.53 7.48
C ILE A 632 20.49 9.25 6.70
N LEU A 633 19.71 9.34 5.61
CA LEU A 633 19.21 8.16 4.87
C LEU A 633 20.30 7.15 4.48
N PRO A 634 21.47 7.55 3.95
CA PRO A 634 22.54 6.60 3.63
C PRO A 634 23.01 5.79 4.84
N THR A 635 22.95 6.35 6.05
CA THR A 635 23.41 5.67 7.27
C THR A 635 22.42 4.62 7.79
N ILE A 636 21.18 4.61 7.32
CA ILE A 636 20.13 3.71 7.82
C ILE A 636 19.60 2.74 6.76
N VAL A 637 20.30 2.59 5.63
CA VAL A 637 19.84 1.74 4.51
C VAL A 637 19.57 0.30 4.93
N HIS A 638 20.29 -0.24 5.93
CA HIS A 638 20.09 -1.58 6.48
C HIS A 638 18.82 -1.75 7.35
N LEU A 639 18.10 -0.66 7.63
CA LEU A 639 16.83 -0.66 8.36
C LEU A 639 15.63 -0.74 7.41
N PRO A 640 14.43 -1.11 7.87
CA PRO A 640 13.24 -1.19 7.01
C PRO A 640 12.84 0.16 6.39
N PRO A 641 12.81 0.28 5.05
CA PRO A 641 12.39 1.50 4.34
C PRO A 641 10.87 1.73 4.47
N PRO A 642 10.36 2.95 4.17
CA PRO A 642 8.92 3.20 4.12
C PRO A 642 8.27 2.51 2.92
N LEU A 643 7.01 2.12 3.04
CA LEU A 643 6.20 1.54 1.96
C LEU A 643 5.87 2.59 0.89
N THR A 644 5.45 3.80 1.30
CA THR A 644 5.14 4.89 0.37
C THR A 644 5.81 6.19 0.75
N VAL A 645 5.95 7.08 -0.24
CA VAL A 645 6.39 8.48 -0.07
C VAL A 645 5.33 9.34 -0.74
N THR A 646 4.46 9.93 0.07
CA THR A 646 3.21 10.53 -0.40
C THR A 646 3.10 11.97 0.08
N ARG A 647 2.63 12.85 -0.81
CA ARG A 647 2.30 14.22 -0.44
C ARG A 647 1.10 14.21 0.49
N ILE A 648 1.09 15.10 1.48
CA ILE A 648 -0.08 15.24 2.33
C ILE A 648 -1.35 15.54 1.52
N ARG A 649 -2.38 14.76 1.80
CA ARG A 649 -3.74 15.01 1.37
C ARG A 649 -4.49 15.72 2.51
N MET A 650 -5.45 16.57 2.15
CA MET A 650 -6.34 17.18 3.13
C MET A 650 -7.61 16.34 3.24
N ASP A 651 -7.77 15.69 4.38
CA ASP A 651 -8.93 14.87 4.72
C ASP A 651 -9.92 15.71 5.54
N ARG A 652 -11.22 15.58 5.27
CA ARG A 652 -12.28 16.08 6.14
C ARG A 652 -12.06 15.56 7.56
N PHE A 653 -12.44 16.36 8.55
CA PHE A 653 -12.25 16.07 9.99
C PHE A 653 -10.81 16.19 10.52
N SER A 654 -9.82 16.41 9.65
CA SER A 654 -8.45 16.68 10.10
C SER A 654 -8.29 18.14 10.57
N PRO A 655 -7.33 18.43 11.47
CA PRO A 655 -6.96 19.81 11.78
C PRO A 655 -6.51 20.60 10.54
N ASN A 656 -5.85 19.96 9.58
CA ASN A 656 -5.50 20.59 8.29
C ASN A 656 -6.73 21.12 7.54
N PHE A 657 -7.91 20.51 7.72
CA PHE A 657 -9.17 20.97 7.16
C PHE A 657 -9.83 22.04 8.05
N HIS A 658 -10.01 21.78 9.34
CA HIS A 658 -10.74 22.70 10.24
C HIS A 658 -9.95 23.94 10.67
N GLU A 659 -8.62 23.85 10.70
CA GLU A 659 -7.68 24.92 11.05
C GLU A 659 -6.85 25.34 9.81
N ALA A 660 -7.34 25.08 8.59
CA ALA A 660 -6.58 25.21 7.34
C ALA A 660 -5.80 26.53 7.24
N GLU A 661 -6.49 27.65 7.44
CA GLU A 661 -5.88 28.98 7.33
C GLU A 661 -4.77 29.19 8.37
N ALA A 662 -5.00 28.75 9.62
CA ALA A 662 -4.04 28.88 10.72
C ALA A 662 -2.82 27.98 10.53
N LEU A 663 -3.00 26.83 9.88
CA LEU A 663 -1.94 25.89 9.55
C LEU A 663 -1.25 26.19 8.21
N GLY A 664 -1.57 27.31 7.55
CA GLY A 664 -0.82 27.80 6.38
C GLY A 664 -1.34 27.31 5.03
N PHE A 665 -2.54 26.74 4.98
CA PHE A 665 -3.25 26.40 3.74
C PHE A 665 -4.15 27.55 3.26
N ALA A 666 -4.45 27.57 1.97
CA ALA A 666 -5.35 28.52 1.30
C ALA A 666 -6.18 27.80 0.24
N ALA A 667 -7.22 28.45 -0.28
CA ALA A 667 -8.05 27.95 -1.38
C ALA A 667 -8.47 26.48 -1.21
N VAL A 668 -9.00 26.15 -0.03
CA VAL A 668 -9.45 24.78 0.27
C VAL A 668 -10.75 24.51 -0.48
N GLU A 669 -10.70 23.59 -1.42
CA GLU A 669 -11.82 23.25 -2.30
C GLU A 669 -11.99 21.73 -2.38
N PRO A 670 -13.20 21.22 -2.68
CA PRO A 670 -13.41 19.79 -2.85
C PRO A 670 -12.48 19.26 -3.93
N ALA A 671 -11.85 18.10 -3.70
CA ALA A 671 -10.88 17.58 -4.65
C ALA A 671 -11.48 17.48 -6.06
N ALA A 672 -10.73 17.89 -7.09
CA ALA A 672 -11.24 18.01 -8.46
C ALA A 672 -11.92 16.72 -9.00
N SER A 673 -11.46 15.55 -8.53
CA SER A 673 -12.08 14.25 -8.81
C SER A 673 -13.58 14.18 -8.52
N TYR A 674 -14.07 14.87 -7.48
CA TYR A 674 -15.51 14.89 -7.16
C TYR A 674 -16.33 15.50 -8.30
N GLY A 675 -15.84 16.56 -8.96
CA GLY A 675 -16.52 17.17 -10.12
C GLY A 675 -16.49 16.31 -11.38
N HIS A 676 -15.55 15.37 -11.47
CA HIS A 676 -15.53 14.36 -12.53
C HIS A 676 -16.51 13.21 -12.29
N ILE A 677 -16.89 12.97 -11.04
CA ILE A 677 -17.79 11.89 -10.61
C ILE A 677 -19.23 12.38 -10.54
N TYR A 678 -19.48 13.46 -9.79
CA TYR A 678 -20.81 13.95 -9.48
C TYR A 678 -21.17 15.19 -10.32
N PRO A 679 -22.34 15.21 -10.97
CA PRO A 679 -22.78 16.33 -11.79
C PRO A 679 -23.49 17.40 -10.94
N PHE A 680 -22.88 17.81 -9.83
CA PHE A 680 -23.46 18.77 -8.89
C PHE A 680 -22.64 20.05 -8.78
N GLU A 681 -23.28 21.11 -8.29
CA GLU A 681 -22.66 22.40 -8.01
C GLU A 681 -21.67 22.32 -6.84
N ALA A 682 -20.74 23.29 -6.78
CA ALA A 682 -19.62 23.31 -5.84
C ALA A 682 -20.01 23.11 -4.37
N ASP A 683 -21.09 23.75 -3.88
CA ASP A 683 -21.55 23.61 -2.49
C ASP A 683 -21.98 22.17 -2.16
N THR A 684 -22.63 21.50 -3.13
CA THR A 684 -23.04 20.10 -2.98
C THR A 684 -21.84 19.16 -3.03
N LEU A 685 -20.89 19.42 -3.94
CA LEU A 685 -19.63 18.68 -3.99
C LEU A 685 -18.85 18.83 -2.68
N SER A 686 -18.82 20.05 -2.11
CA SER A 686 -18.20 20.30 -0.82
C SER A 686 -18.82 19.46 0.26
N ASN A 687 -20.15 19.46 0.38
CA ASN A 687 -20.83 18.64 1.38
C ASN A 687 -20.63 17.12 1.17
N LEU A 688 -20.47 16.63 -0.06
CA LEU A 688 -20.18 15.21 -0.35
C LEU A 688 -18.70 14.83 -0.18
N ALA A 689 -17.79 15.80 -0.26
CA ALA A 689 -16.37 15.51 -0.33
C ALA A 689 -15.75 15.19 1.02
N TYR A 690 -14.94 14.14 1.04
CA TYR A 690 -14.03 13.81 2.12
C TYR A 690 -12.60 14.30 1.83
N TYR A 691 -12.18 14.33 0.56
CA TYR A 691 -10.86 14.84 0.16
C TYR A 691 -10.95 16.26 -0.39
N PHE A 692 -9.97 17.09 -0.03
CA PHE A 692 -9.87 18.48 -0.44
C PHE A 692 -8.53 18.79 -1.13
N ASP A 693 -8.60 19.62 -2.16
CA ASP A 693 -7.47 20.31 -2.77
C ASP A 693 -7.22 21.63 -2.06
N TYR A 694 -5.98 22.13 -2.17
CA TYR A 694 -5.56 23.33 -1.46
C TYR A 694 -4.35 23.98 -2.15
N GLU A 695 -4.18 25.27 -1.88
CA GLU A 695 -2.98 26.04 -2.11
C GLU A 695 -2.22 26.30 -0.80
N TYR A 696 -0.99 26.81 -0.91
CA TYR A 696 -0.19 27.25 0.24
C TYR A 696 -0.24 28.77 0.37
N ARG A 697 -0.40 29.28 1.60
CA ARG A 697 -0.28 30.73 1.86
C ARG A 697 1.11 31.27 1.53
N ALA A 698 2.14 30.47 1.79
CA ALA A 698 3.51 30.77 1.42
C ALA A 698 3.87 30.01 0.13
N ALA A 699 4.34 30.72 -0.88
CA ALA A 699 4.74 30.13 -2.15
C ALA A 699 5.80 29.04 -1.95
N ARG A 700 5.52 27.83 -2.45
CA ARG A 700 6.41 26.67 -2.38
C ARG A 700 6.06 25.64 -3.44
N ASP A 701 7.02 24.77 -3.72
CA ASP A 701 6.86 23.62 -4.60
C ASP A 701 7.30 22.35 -3.86
N PRO A 702 6.37 21.68 -3.12
CA PRO A 702 6.68 20.47 -2.38
C PRO A 702 7.22 19.34 -3.24
N GLU A 703 6.81 19.26 -4.51
CA GLU A 703 7.21 18.19 -5.42
C GLU A 703 8.68 18.35 -5.79
N ALA A 704 9.09 19.56 -6.18
CA ALA A 704 10.50 19.86 -6.44
C ALA A 704 11.37 19.67 -5.19
N GLN A 705 10.88 20.07 -4.02
CA GLN A 705 11.59 19.90 -2.74
C GLN A 705 11.78 18.43 -2.36
N ALA A 706 10.78 17.59 -2.58
CA ALA A 706 10.79 16.18 -2.21
C ALA A 706 11.45 15.25 -3.25
N GLN A 707 11.75 15.74 -4.46
CA GLN A 707 12.31 14.90 -5.52
C GLN A 707 13.63 14.21 -5.11
N PRO A 708 14.65 14.89 -4.55
CA PRO A 708 15.88 14.22 -4.09
C PRO A 708 15.61 13.19 -2.98
N LEU A 709 14.65 13.49 -2.10
CA LEU A 709 14.24 12.58 -1.02
C LEU A 709 13.65 11.29 -1.58
N ARG A 710 12.78 11.38 -2.60
CA ARG A 710 12.20 10.21 -3.26
C ARG A 710 13.26 9.34 -3.91
N GLU A 711 14.25 9.94 -4.56
CA GLU A 711 15.39 9.22 -5.15
C GLU A 711 16.21 8.50 -4.07
N ALA A 712 16.47 9.16 -2.94
CA ALA A 712 17.18 8.57 -1.81
C ALA A 712 16.38 7.42 -1.15
N ILE A 713 15.05 7.55 -1.04
CA ILE A 713 14.20 6.48 -0.51
C ILE A 713 14.08 5.32 -1.50
N ALA A 714 14.00 5.58 -2.81
CA ALA A 714 14.05 4.52 -3.82
C ALA A 714 15.38 3.74 -3.73
N PHE A 715 16.50 4.46 -3.62
CA PHE A 715 17.80 3.84 -3.36
C PHE A 715 17.79 3.00 -2.08
N TRP A 716 17.21 3.51 -0.99
CA TRP A 716 17.07 2.75 0.26
C TRP A 716 16.30 1.46 0.03
N LYS A 717 15.12 1.51 -0.61
CA LYS A 717 14.31 0.33 -0.93
C LYS A 717 15.09 -0.73 -1.70
N ASP A 718 15.81 -0.32 -2.75
CA ASP A 718 16.55 -1.23 -3.63
C ASP A 718 17.73 -1.93 -2.93
N HIS A 719 18.27 -1.33 -1.86
CA HIS A 719 19.48 -1.81 -1.19
C HIS A 719 19.27 -2.33 0.22
N ALA A 720 18.06 -2.19 0.80
CA ALA A 720 17.82 -2.49 2.20
C ALA A 720 18.10 -3.95 2.57
N GLU A 721 17.63 -4.90 1.75
CA GLU A 721 17.78 -6.34 2.01
C GLU A 721 19.25 -6.80 1.93
N ALA A 722 20.03 -6.22 1.02
CA ALA A 722 21.44 -6.54 0.83
C ALA A 722 22.38 -5.83 1.82
N SER A 723 21.88 -4.79 2.49
CA SER A 723 22.66 -3.96 3.41
C SER A 723 22.71 -4.56 4.82
N MET A 724 23.86 -4.42 5.48
CA MET A 724 24.06 -4.91 6.83
C MET A 724 24.98 -3.98 7.61
N LEU A 725 24.63 -3.74 8.87
CA LEU A 725 25.50 -3.12 9.86
C LEU A 725 25.48 -3.98 11.12
N LEU A 726 26.29 -5.04 11.13
CA LEU A 726 26.31 -6.04 12.18
C LEU A 726 27.34 -5.66 13.24
N SER A 727 26.93 -5.62 14.50
CA SER A 727 27.82 -5.34 15.61
C SER A 727 28.08 -6.58 16.47
N LEU A 728 29.36 -6.90 16.66
CA LEU A 728 29.82 -8.02 17.47
C LEU A 728 30.67 -7.50 18.64
N ASP A 729 30.21 -7.80 19.85
CA ASP A 729 30.90 -7.48 21.08
C ASP A 729 31.84 -8.63 21.48
N LYS A 730 33.14 -8.35 21.66
CA LYS A 730 34.16 -9.31 22.13
C LYS A 730 34.64 -9.04 23.56
N GLY A 731 34.02 -8.09 24.26
CA GLY A 731 34.31 -7.72 25.64
C GLY A 731 35.37 -6.62 25.74
N ASP A 732 36.58 -6.85 25.22
CA ASP A 732 37.70 -5.90 25.24
C ASP A 732 37.69 -4.93 24.04
N HIS A 733 37.11 -5.35 22.92
CA HIS A 733 36.87 -4.53 21.73
C HIS A 733 35.54 -4.89 21.06
N MET A 734 35.08 -4.03 20.17
CA MET A 734 33.85 -4.24 19.39
C MET A 734 34.14 -4.16 17.90
N MET A 735 33.62 -5.12 17.15
CA MET A 735 33.75 -5.18 15.70
C MET A 735 32.41 -4.83 15.06
N ILE A 736 32.42 -3.92 14.09
CA ILE A 736 31.22 -3.55 13.33
C ILE A 736 31.48 -3.84 11.85
N PHE A 737 30.76 -4.82 11.31
CA PHE A 737 30.80 -5.17 9.89
C PHE A 737 29.79 -4.31 9.14
N ASP A 738 30.29 -3.58 8.15
CA ASP A 738 29.49 -2.64 7.37
C ASP A 738 29.48 -3.05 5.90
N ARG A 739 28.31 -3.45 5.41
CA ARG A 739 28.05 -3.78 4.01
C ARG A 739 27.09 -2.80 3.35
N ARG A 740 26.81 -1.65 3.98
CA ARG A 740 25.98 -0.62 3.38
C ARG A 740 26.69 -0.04 2.15
N PRO A 741 25.97 0.39 1.11
CA PRO A 741 26.58 0.97 -0.09
C PRO A 741 27.49 2.18 0.16
N ASN A 742 27.26 2.92 1.24
CA ASN A 742 28.02 4.11 1.64
C ASN A 742 29.11 3.82 2.69
N ALA A 743 29.39 2.56 3.00
CA ALA A 743 30.41 2.17 3.97
C ALA A 743 31.79 2.70 3.53
N THR A 744 32.53 3.33 4.45
CA THR A 744 33.92 3.78 4.19
C THR A 744 34.92 2.65 4.38
N LEU A 745 34.62 1.71 5.29
CA LEU A 745 35.39 0.51 5.56
C LEU A 745 34.43 -0.67 5.72
N PRO A 746 34.83 -1.88 5.30
CA PRO A 746 34.01 -3.09 5.50
C PRO A 746 33.95 -3.55 6.96
N LEU A 747 34.90 -3.09 7.78
CA LEU A 747 35.04 -3.45 9.20
C LEU A 747 35.56 -2.24 9.98
N HIS A 748 34.88 -1.92 11.07
CA HIS A 748 35.30 -0.94 12.07
C HIS A 748 35.61 -1.65 13.39
N THR A 749 36.63 -1.19 14.10
CA THR A 749 36.97 -1.65 15.45
C THR A 749 36.85 -0.48 16.42
N LEU A 750 36.08 -0.67 17.50
CA LEU A 750 35.98 0.32 18.58
C LEU A 750 36.82 -0.13 19.76
N ASP A 751 37.58 0.80 20.34
CA ASP A 751 38.30 0.58 21.59
C ASP A 751 37.36 0.39 22.78
N ALA A 752 37.91 0.11 23.97
CA ALA A 752 37.11 -0.16 25.16
C ALA A 752 36.15 0.99 25.54
N THR A 753 36.60 2.25 25.42
CA THR A 753 35.78 3.44 25.76
C THR A 753 34.71 3.69 24.71
N GLN A 754 35.09 3.66 23.43
CA GLN A 754 34.17 3.80 22.30
C GLN A 754 33.10 2.71 22.33
N ARG A 755 33.50 1.46 22.62
CA ARG A 755 32.58 0.33 22.83
C ARG A 755 31.58 0.63 23.93
N ALA A 756 32.04 1.05 25.12
CA ALA A 756 31.16 1.35 26.25
C ALA A 756 30.12 2.43 25.89
N LEU A 757 30.56 3.50 25.24
CA LEU A 757 29.69 4.57 24.73
C LEU A 757 28.70 4.06 23.67
N TYR A 758 29.17 3.25 22.72
CA TYR A 758 28.35 2.71 21.63
C TYR A 758 27.25 1.78 22.15
N LEU A 759 27.58 0.91 23.10
CA LEU A 759 26.63 0.00 23.76
C LEU A 759 25.62 0.77 24.62
N ALA A 760 26.07 1.80 25.36
CA ALA A 760 25.16 2.66 26.12
C ALA A 760 24.12 3.34 25.22
N CYS A 761 24.50 3.64 23.99
CA CYS A 761 23.66 4.21 22.94
C CYS A 761 22.81 3.18 22.17
N ASP A 762 22.63 1.93 22.65
CA ASP A 762 21.69 1.00 22.00
C ASP A 762 20.28 1.57 21.91
N GLY A 763 19.88 2.32 22.94
CA GLY A 763 18.81 3.30 22.90
C GLY A 763 19.34 4.72 23.05
N ILE A 764 18.49 5.70 22.79
CA ILE A 764 18.83 7.12 22.81
C ILE A 764 19.36 7.53 24.19
N LYS A 765 20.56 8.09 24.23
CA LYS A 765 21.18 8.66 25.44
C LYS A 765 21.64 10.09 25.21
N GLY A 766 21.50 10.91 26.25
CA GLY A 766 22.04 12.26 26.27
C GLY A 766 23.53 12.30 26.63
N LEU A 767 24.27 13.31 26.17
CA LEU A 767 25.71 13.47 26.44
C LEU A 767 26.04 13.41 27.94
N LYS A 768 25.27 14.09 28.80
CA LYS A 768 25.48 14.03 30.26
C LYS A 768 25.52 12.61 30.84
N HIS A 769 24.69 11.69 30.33
CA HIS A 769 24.72 10.29 30.75
C HIS A 769 25.98 9.59 30.24
N LEU A 770 26.36 9.88 29.00
CA LEU A 770 27.54 9.32 28.36
C LEU A 770 28.85 9.79 29.01
N CYS A 771 28.92 10.98 29.58
CA CYS A 771 30.05 11.41 30.41
C CYS A 771 30.27 10.46 31.60
N GLY A 772 29.19 9.99 32.23
CA GLY A 772 29.27 9.00 33.30
C GLY A 772 29.81 7.65 32.82
N VAL A 773 29.33 7.18 31.65
CA VAL A 773 29.79 5.93 31.02
C VAL A 773 31.27 6.01 30.63
N ALA A 774 31.70 7.12 30.01
CA ALA A 774 33.10 7.34 29.68
C ALA A 774 33.97 7.46 30.93
N ALA A 775 33.47 8.12 31.98
CA ALA A 775 34.22 8.27 33.22
C ALA A 775 34.47 6.94 33.94
N GLU A 776 33.47 6.05 33.91
CA GLU A 776 33.61 4.69 34.42
C GLU A 776 34.61 3.88 33.59
N ALA A 777 34.53 3.95 32.26
CA ALA A 777 35.43 3.25 31.36
C ALA A 777 36.89 3.73 31.44
N GLU A 778 37.12 5.04 31.61
CA GLU A 778 38.45 5.64 31.67
C GLU A 778 39.01 5.79 33.10
N GLY A 779 38.20 5.55 34.14
CA GLY A 779 38.61 5.72 35.53
C GLY A 779 38.89 7.18 35.95
N ARG A 780 38.38 8.16 35.21
CA ARG A 780 38.55 9.61 35.45
C ARG A 780 37.32 10.39 34.98
N PRO A 781 37.08 11.62 35.47
CA PRO A 781 36.04 12.48 34.88
C PRO A 781 36.30 12.76 33.39
N VAL A 782 35.22 12.77 32.60
CA VAL A 782 35.22 13.02 31.15
C VAL A 782 34.15 14.08 30.81
N SER A 783 34.48 15.09 30.01
CA SER A 783 33.55 16.15 29.58
C SER A 783 32.68 15.75 28.38
N GLU A 784 31.65 16.54 28.06
CA GLU A 784 30.80 16.30 26.88
C GLU A 784 31.59 16.44 25.57
N GLU A 785 32.54 17.37 25.51
CA GLU A 785 33.45 17.54 24.37
C GLU A 785 34.37 16.34 24.20
N GLU A 786 34.90 15.79 25.29
CA GLU A 786 35.70 14.57 25.25
C GLU A 786 34.88 13.37 24.79
N VAL A 787 33.62 13.23 25.22
CA VAL A 787 32.73 12.18 24.70
C VAL A 787 32.52 12.32 23.19
N LEU A 788 32.24 13.53 22.70
CA LEU A 788 32.09 13.78 21.27
C LEU A 788 33.38 13.53 20.49
N GLU A 789 34.53 13.84 21.08
CA GLU A 789 35.85 13.56 20.51
C GLU A 789 36.05 12.05 20.31
N ARG A 790 35.76 11.24 21.33
CA ARG A 790 35.83 9.77 21.26
C ARG A 790 34.89 9.20 20.21
N LEU A 791 33.72 9.81 20.03
CA LEU A 791 32.69 9.37 19.08
C LEU A 791 32.82 9.99 17.69
N ARG A 792 33.84 10.82 17.42
CA ARG A 792 33.99 11.51 16.13
C ARG A 792 34.05 10.52 14.97
N GLU A 793 34.90 9.50 15.08
CA GLU A 793 35.05 8.48 14.03
C GLU A 793 33.78 7.64 13.83
N PRO A 794 33.15 7.08 14.89
CA PRO A 794 31.85 6.42 14.76
C PRO A 794 30.74 7.28 14.13
N LEU A 795 30.67 8.57 14.48
CA LEU A 795 29.71 9.50 13.91
C LEU A 795 30.02 9.81 12.43
N ALA A 796 31.29 10.01 12.08
CA ALA A 796 31.72 10.28 10.71
C ALA A 796 31.51 9.06 9.79
N ALA A 797 31.71 7.86 10.30
CA ALA A 797 31.44 6.61 9.59
C ALA A 797 29.94 6.23 9.55
N GLY A 798 29.06 7.05 10.14
CA GLY A 798 27.63 6.76 10.17
C GLY A 798 27.29 5.49 10.95
N LEU A 799 28.08 5.14 11.97
CA LEU A 799 27.79 4.03 12.89
C LEU A 799 26.84 4.45 14.00
N MET A 800 26.69 5.76 14.20
CA MET A 800 25.83 6.41 15.19
C MET A 800 25.15 7.64 14.58
N LEU A 801 23.98 7.98 15.10
CA LEU A 801 23.30 9.25 14.83
C LEU A 801 23.34 10.15 16.06
N ARG A 802 23.28 11.46 15.80
CA ARG A 802 23.20 12.50 16.80
C ARG A 802 22.12 13.51 16.40
N GLU A 803 21.29 13.87 17.37
CA GLU A 803 20.29 14.95 17.27
C GLU A 803 20.44 15.83 18.52
N GLY A 804 20.97 17.04 18.34
CA GLY A 804 21.31 17.92 19.46
C GLY A 804 22.25 17.27 20.48
N GLN A 805 21.73 16.96 21.67
CA GLN A 805 22.44 16.35 22.80
C GLN A 805 22.25 14.83 22.90
N SER A 806 21.45 14.26 22.01
CA SER A 806 21.03 12.86 22.03
C SER A 806 21.78 12.04 20.99
N LEU A 807 22.20 10.83 21.34
CA LEU A 807 22.93 9.91 20.47
C LEU A 807 22.28 8.53 20.45
N LEU A 808 22.39 7.86 19.30
CA LEU A 808 21.86 6.51 19.06
C LEU A 808 22.88 5.73 18.21
N SER A 809 23.22 4.50 18.62
CA SER A 809 24.01 3.59 17.79
C SER A 809 23.14 2.86 16.78
N LEU A 810 23.67 2.59 15.58
CA LEU A 810 22.88 2.04 14.46
C LEU A 810 23.08 0.53 14.21
N GLY A 811 24.10 -0.07 14.81
CA GLY A 811 24.45 -1.48 14.59
C GLY A 811 23.40 -2.43 15.11
N ILE A 812 23.14 -3.49 14.34
CA ILE A 812 22.30 -4.62 14.72
C ILE A 812 23.17 -5.58 15.51
N GLY A 813 22.97 -5.63 16.83
CA GLY A 813 23.72 -6.54 17.70
C GLY A 813 23.16 -7.96 17.67
N SER A 814 24.03 -8.95 17.84
CA SER A 814 23.61 -10.33 18.13
C SER A 814 23.10 -10.40 19.58
N GLU A 815 21.81 -10.15 19.81
CA GLU A 815 21.21 -10.64 21.06
C GLU A 815 21.10 -12.16 20.95
N GLY A 816 21.79 -12.87 21.84
CA GLY A 816 21.84 -14.33 21.84
C GLY A 816 20.45 -14.91 22.02
N GLU A 817 19.90 -15.43 20.92
CA GLU A 817 19.04 -16.62 20.81
C GLU A 817 18.54 -16.68 19.36
N GLY A 818 19.26 -17.42 18.51
CA GLY A 818 18.79 -17.84 17.18
C GLY A 818 18.86 -16.80 16.06
N ALA A 819 20.05 -16.62 15.46
CA ALA A 819 20.20 -16.16 14.08
C ALA A 819 20.89 -17.26 13.27
#